data_AF-A0A137NPG3-F1
#
_entry.id   AF-A0A137NPG3-F1
#
_cell.length_a   1.000
_cell.length_b   1.000
_cell.length_c   1.000
_cell.angle_alpha   90.00
_cell.angle_beta   90.00
_cell.angle_gamma   90.00
#
_symmetry.space_group_name_H-M   'P 1'
#
loop_
_entity.id
_entity.type
_entity.pdbx_description
1 polymer ?
#
loop_
_entity_poly.entity_id
_entity_poly.type
_entity_poly.pdbx_seq_one_letter_code
_entity_poly.pdbx_strand_id
1 'polypeptide(L)'
;APLDYAIRLGWLAIIKTIFPKEIDGDLLKLVHLSNGFRQFDNVRPLQSGDVVDCTAKILALKNTASGKLVKVRSVIQRGGVDVMEINSQFLYRGKFNDFEHTFEVVEETPVEVVLDSAQSIAVLKSKSWFSWDHPELNPSVGSHLIFRLNTFASYESPEVFSSVHTKGQVAMQVSTKEFVNVASVDFEASGSHGNPVLDYLKRHGQSIEQAQYFENGGYSVLPTGEEFSSSIRVPNSNTSYAEISTDYNPIHVNPYIADLAELPGTITHGMWTSASTRKFVETFAAENKPLRVTSYDVSFLGMVLPSDQLETKLFHVGMQNGKRIIKIETFNQNGAKVLEGTAEVDQPTTAYVFTGQGSQEPGMGMALYGSSPVAKAVWDIADNHFLKNYGFSILDIVRNNPKEKTIHFGGVQGKAIRQNYMAMTYDTVTAEGEVKTLPLFPEISDKSDFYTFKSPNGLLSATQFTQPALTLVEKAAFEDMVSKGLIQQNAPFAGHSLGEYATLASIGNVLPIESLIDLVFFRGMTMQSAVERDELGRSDYGMVAVNPSRISKSLTENYLKYLVDSISHETQSLLDIVNFNVENWQYVVSGSLTCLDVLANVLNYLKSANIDLAKLMKEMSLEDLKEHLSQIIHSCLAKSLEKKSQHGFINLERGYATIPLPGIDVPFHSRFLLSGVVPFRNFILRTIHQTNVDVNRLIGKYIPNLVAEPFNVTKDYFELIHKVSSSPKIAKVLKSWDE
;
A
#
# COMPACT_ATOMS: atom_id res chain seq x y z
N ALA A 1 -7.98 -2.51 -27.49
CA ALA A 1 -8.92 -3.58 -27.88
C ALA A 1 -9.54 -4.16 -26.61
N PRO A 2 -10.79 -4.64 -26.61
CA PRO A 2 -11.35 -5.32 -25.45
C PRO A 2 -10.54 -6.59 -25.15
N LEU A 3 -10.53 -7.04 -23.89
CA LEU A 3 -9.86 -8.29 -23.49
C LEU A 3 -10.29 -9.47 -24.36
N ASP A 4 -11.58 -9.57 -24.70
CA ASP A 4 -12.10 -10.68 -25.52
C ASP A 4 -11.44 -10.76 -26.90
N TYR A 5 -10.91 -9.65 -27.43
CA TYR A 5 -10.24 -9.65 -28.73
C TYR A 5 -8.95 -10.49 -28.73
N ALA A 6 -8.43 -10.82 -27.55
CA ALA A 6 -7.34 -11.78 -27.36
C ALA A 6 -7.64 -13.11 -28.05
N ILE A 7 -8.86 -13.65 -27.90
CA ILE A 7 -9.19 -14.95 -28.46
C ILE A 7 -9.09 -14.93 -29.97
N ARG A 8 -9.48 -13.82 -30.61
CA ARG A 8 -9.39 -13.67 -32.07
C ARG A 8 -7.94 -13.75 -32.55
N LEU A 9 -7.03 -13.12 -31.83
CA LEU A 9 -5.61 -13.10 -32.15
C LEU A 9 -4.97 -14.49 -31.91
N GLY A 10 -5.32 -15.13 -30.78
CA GLY A 10 -4.76 -16.41 -30.37
C GLY A 10 -5.42 -17.65 -30.98
N TRP A 11 -6.62 -17.54 -31.58
CA TRP A 11 -7.47 -18.68 -31.93
C TRP A 11 -6.74 -19.75 -32.76
N LEU A 12 -6.04 -19.33 -33.82
CA LEU A 12 -5.31 -20.26 -34.69
C LEU A 12 -4.19 -20.99 -33.96
N ALA A 13 -3.47 -20.31 -33.06
CA ALA A 13 -2.43 -20.93 -32.26
C ALA A 13 -3.01 -21.92 -31.25
N ILE A 14 -4.09 -21.52 -30.56
CA ILE A 14 -4.79 -22.33 -29.56
C ILE A 14 -5.38 -23.59 -30.20
N ILE A 15 -6.20 -23.45 -31.25
CA ILE A 15 -6.89 -24.59 -31.84
C ILE A 15 -5.93 -25.56 -32.52
N LYS A 16 -4.78 -25.09 -33.03
CA LYS A 16 -3.76 -25.98 -33.61
C LYS A 16 -3.22 -27.00 -32.59
N THR A 17 -3.27 -26.69 -31.29
CA THR A 17 -2.77 -27.58 -30.23
C THR A 17 -3.58 -28.84 -30.02
N ILE A 18 -4.82 -28.91 -30.51
CA ILE A 18 -5.69 -30.09 -30.35
C ILE A 18 -5.67 -31.04 -31.55
N PHE A 19 -4.90 -30.73 -32.61
CA PHE A 19 -4.73 -31.56 -33.81
C PHE A 19 -3.51 -32.50 -33.88
N PRO A 20 -2.50 -32.47 -32.98
CA PRO A 20 -1.42 -33.46 -33.00
C PRO A 20 -1.96 -34.90 -33.01
N LYS A 21 -1.27 -35.80 -33.71
CA LYS A 21 -1.72 -37.20 -33.89
C LYS A 21 -1.77 -37.97 -32.57
N GLU A 22 -0.95 -37.55 -31.62
CA GLU A 22 -0.85 -38.07 -30.26
C GLU A 22 -2.09 -37.72 -29.42
N ILE A 23 -2.90 -36.76 -29.88
CA ILE A 23 -4.16 -36.33 -29.27
C ILE A 23 -5.30 -36.82 -30.17
N ASP A 24 -5.55 -38.13 -30.13
CA ASP A 24 -6.66 -38.72 -30.88
C ASP A 24 -8.00 -38.47 -30.16
N GLY A 25 -9.01 -38.03 -30.91
CA GLY A 25 -10.30 -37.64 -30.38
C GLY A 25 -11.28 -37.23 -31.47
N ASP A 26 -12.57 -37.54 -31.25
CA ASP A 26 -13.64 -37.14 -32.16
C ASP A 26 -13.91 -35.63 -32.04
N LEU A 27 -13.49 -34.86 -33.04
CA LEU A 27 -13.67 -33.41 -33.09
C LEU A 27 -15.15 -32.98 -33.06
N LEU A 28 -16.09 -33.80 -33.53
CA LEU A 28 -17.52 -33.49 -33.43
C LEU A 28 -18.03 -33.60 -31.99
N LYS A 29 -17.29 -34.28 -31.12
CA LYS A 29 -17.59 -34.44 -29.68
C LYS A 29 -16.74 -33.54 -28.80
N LEU A 30 -15.98 -32.61 -29.39
CA LEU A 30 -15.19 -31.62 -28.68
C LEU A 30 -16.10 -30.63 -27.94
N VAL A 31 -15.78 -30.35 -26.69
CA VAL A 31 -16.45 -29.34 -25.86
C VAL A 31 -15.43 -28.34 -25.36
N HIS A 32 -15.73 -27.05 -25.51
CA HIS A 32 -14.98 -25.99 -24.84
C HIS A 32 -15.50 -25.88 -23.41
N LEU A 33 -14.68 -26.21 -22.42
CA LEU A 33 -15.08 -26.24 -21.01
C LEU A 33 -14.93 -24.90 -20.30
N SER A 34 -13.81 -24.20 -20.54
CA SER A 34 -13.54 -22.92 -19.91
C SER A 34 -12.56 -22.09 -20.72
N ASN A 35 -12.64 -20.77 -20.53
CA ASN A 35 -11.70 -19.81 -21.10
C ASN A 35 -11.40 -18.71 -20.09
N GLY A 36 -10.11 -18.38 -19.97
CA GLY A 36 -9.59 -17.31 -19.13
C GLY A 36 -8.73 -16.33 -19.92
N PHE A 37 -8.79 -15.06 -19.52
CA PHE A 37 -7.91 -14.00 -20.00
C PHE A 37 -7.23 -13.35 -18.80
N ARG A 38 -5.91 -13.13 -18.88
CA ARG A 38 -5.19 -12.38 -17.86
C ARG A 38 -4.19 -11.43 -18.51
N GLN A 39 -4.32 -10.14 -18.20
CA GLN A 39 -3.37 -9.10 -18.56
C GLN A 39 -2.16 -9.19 -17.62
N PHE A 40 -0.94 -9.18 -18.16
CA PHE A 40 0.26 -9.09 -17.31
C PHE A 40 0.37 -7.69 -16.68
N ASP A 41 0.74 -7.66 -15.40
CA ASP A 41 0.87 -6.42 -14.64
C ASP A 41 1.98 -5.53 -15.22
N ASN A 42 1.83 -4.21 -15.08
CA ASN A 42 2.77 -3.18 -15.55
C ASN A 42 3.05 -3.15 -17.07
N VAL A 43 2.26 -3.85 -17.90
CA VAL A 43 2.37 -3.82 -19.36
C VAL A 43 1.21 -3.03 -19.97
N ARG A 44 1.51 -2.18 -20.97
CA ARG A 44 0.47 -1.41 -21.69
C ARG A 44 -0.50 -2.38 -22.40
N PRO A 45 -1.83 -2.24 -22.20
CA PRO A 45 -2.84 -3.03 -22.91
C PRO A 45 -2.73 -2.92 -24.44
N LEU A 46 -3.33 -3.88 -25.16
CA LEU A 46 -3.37 -3.90 -26.63
C LEU A 46 -4.14 -2.71 -27.20
N GLN A 47 -3.54 -2.01 -28.16
CA GLN A 47 -4.12 -0.87 -28.88
C GLN A 47 -4.20 -1.15 -30.39
N SER A 48 -4.99 -0.33 -31.09
CA SER A 48 -5.03 -0.40 -32.55
C SER A 48 -3.67 -0.01 -33.13
N GLY A 49 -3.21 -0.73 -34.14
CA GLY A 49 -1.87 -0.57 -34.73
C GLY A 49 -0.76 -1.38 -34.08
N ASP A 50 -1.02 -2.04 -32.94
CA ASP A 50 -0.05 -2.97 -32.34
C ASP A 50 0.13 -4.20 -33.25
N VAL A 51 1.40 -4.58 -33.50
CA VAL A 51 1.77 -5.85 -34.13
C VAL A 51 2.11 -6.83 -33.02
N VAL A 52 1.48 -8.01 -33.07
CA VAL A 52 1.60 -9.02 -32.00
C VAL A 52 1.88 -10.40 -32.56
N ASP A 53 2.61 -11.18 -31.78
CA ASP A 53 2.86 -12.60 -32.00
C ASP A 53 2.07 -13.41 -30.97
N CYS A 54 1.55 -14.57 -31.37
CA CYS A 54 0.80 -15.45 -30.48
C CYS A 54 1.47 -16.83 -30.44
N THR A 55 1.86 -17.26 -29.25
CA THR A 55 2.37 -18.61 -29.01
C THR A 55 1.38 -19.39 -28.16
N ALA A 56 1.28 -20.70 -28.36
CA ALA A 56 0.39 -21.56 -27.58
C ALA A 56 1.13 -22.83 -27.15
N LYS A 57 0.92 -23.23 -25.89
CA LYS A 57 1.53 -24.40 -25.27
C LYS A 57 0.45 -25.24 -24.60
N ILE A 58 0.51 -26.55 -24.79
CA ILE A 58 -0.35 -27.49 -24.06
C ILE A 58 0.21 -27.61 -22.64
N LEU A 59 -0.62 -27.27 -21.67
CA LEU A 59 -0.29 -27.41 -20.24
C LEU A 59 -0.71 -28.76 -19.70
N ALA A 60 -1.83 -29.32 -20.18
CA ALA A 60 -2.27 -30.63 -19.73
C ALA A 60 -2.94 -31.42 -20.85
N LEU A 61 -2.66 -32.71 -20.88
CA LEU A 61 -3.40 -33.73 -21.61
C LEU A 61 -3.74 -34.83 -20.61
N LYS A 62 -5.01 -34.92 -20.20
CA LYS A 62 -5.43 -35.83 -19.13
C LYS A 62 -6.68 -36.60 -19.50
N ASN A 63 -6.63 -37.93 -19.37
CA ASN A 63 -7.81 -38.77 -19.49
C ASN A 63 -8.61 -38.69 -18.18
N THR A 64 -9.88 -38.27 -18.28
CA THR A 64 -10.83 -38.20 -17.18
C THR A 64 -11.98 -39.17 -17.43
N ALA A 65 -12.87 -39.35 -16.44
CA ALA A 65 -14.05 -40.19 -16.60
C ALA A 65 -15.01 -39.70 -17.71
N SER A 66 -14.99 -38.40 -18.04
CA SER A 66 -15.86 -37.78 -19.04
C SER A 66 -15.21 -37.64 -20.42
N GLY A 67 -13.89 -37.83 -20.53
CA GLY A 67 -13.19 -37.67 -21.81
C GLY A 67 -11.71 -37.34 -21.66
N LYS A 68 -11.09 -36.93 -22.77
CA LYS A 68 -9.69 -36.47 -22.80
C LYS A 68 -9.68 -34.93 -22.70
N LEU A 69 -9.18 -34.42 -21.58
CA LEU A 69 -9.04 -33.00 -21.28
C LEU A 69 -7.74 -32.47 -21.89
N VAL A 70 -7.82 -31.34 -22.60
CA VAL A 70 -6.68 -30.58 -23.12
C VAL A 70 -6.72 -29.18 -22.52
N LYS A 71 -5.71 -28.82 -21.73
CA LYS A 71 -5.52 -27.44 -21.23
C LYS A 71 -4.44 -26.75 -22.05
N VAL A 72 -4.72 -25.54 -22.51
CA VAL A 72 -3.85 -24.77 -23.40
C VAL A 72 -3.64 -23.38 -22.80
N ARG A 73 -2.37 -22.96 -22.71
CA ARG A 73 -2.01 -21.56 -22.41
C ARG A 73 -1.46 -20.92 -23.68
N SER A 74 -2.04 -19.81 -24.09
CA SER A 74 -1.52 -18.97 -25.17
C SER A 74 -1.06 -17.64 -24.62
N VAL A 75 0.10 -17.17 -25.08
CA VAL A 75 0.68 -15.88 -24.69
C VAL A 75 0.74 -14.99 -25.92
N ILE A 76 0.19 -13.77 -25.78
CA ILE A 76 0.29 -12.72 -26.79
C ILE A 76 1.47 -11.82 -26.44
N GLN A 77 2.39 -11.68 -27.40
CA GLN A 77 3.61 -10.90 -27.27
C GLN A 77 3.56 -9.66 -28.17
N ARG A 78 4.11 -8.54 -27.71
CA ARG A 78 4.32 -7.33 -28.51
C ARG A 78 5.78 -6.93 -28.41
N GLY A 79 6.52 -7.04 -29.52
CA GLY A 79 7.96 -6.74 -29.55
C GLY A 79 8.77 -7.62 -28.58
N GLY A 80 8.39 -8.89 -28.43
CA GLY A 80 9.03 -9.84 -27.51
C GLY A 80 8.63 -9.71 -26.04
N VAL A 81 7.74 -8.77 -25.68
CA VAL A 81 7.21 -8.62 -24.32
C VAL A 81 5.85 -9.29 -24.20
N ASP A 82 5.68 -10.15 -23.20
CA ASP A 82 4.40 -10.79 -22.88
C ASP A 82 3.38 -9.74 -22.42
N VAL A 83 2.24 -9.66 -23.11
CA VAL A 83 1.19 -8.66 -22.82
C VAL A 83 0.02 -9.27 -22.10
N MET A 84 -0.40 -10.47 -22.50
CA MET A 84 -1.60 -11.12 -22.00
C MET A 84 -1.50 -12.62 -22.24
N GLU A 85 -2.11 -13.38 -21.35
CA GLU A 85 -2.30 -14.82 -21.51
C GLU A 85 -3.78 -15.20 -21.67
N ILE A 86 -4.01 -16.30 -22.39
CA ILE A 86 -5.30 -16.93 -22.61
C ILE A 86 -5.17 -18.37 -22.14
N ASN A 87 -6.04 -18.80 -21.23
CA ASN A 87 -6.08 -20.18 -20.74
C ASN A 87 -7.39 -20.82 -21.22
N SER A 88 -7.32 -21.77 -22.17
CA SER A 88 -8.49 -22.46 -22.70
C SER A 88 -8.46 -23.94 -22.31
N GLN A 89 -9.63 -24.51 -22.01
CA GLN A 89 -9.77 -25.93 -21.71
C GLN A 89 -10.77 -26.58 -22.66
N PHE A 90 -10.34 -27.66 -23.30
CA PHE A 90 -11.15 -28.46 -24.21
C PHE A 90 -11.31 -29.88 -23.69
N LEU A 91 -12.40 -30.53 -24.05
CA LEU A 91 -12.69 -31.91 -23.70
C LEU A 91 -13.17 -32.67 -24.93
N TYR A 92 -12.42 -33.69 -25.35
CA TYR A 92 -12.93 -34.70 -26.25
C TYR A 92 -13.78 -35.67 -25.44
N ARG A 93 -15.12 -35.64 -25.61
CA ARG A 93 -16.00 -36.56 -24.88
C ARG A 93 -15.79 -38.00 -25.35
N GLY A 94 -15.68 -38.93 -24.42
CA GLY A 94 -15.46 -40.34 -24.72
C GLY A 94 -14.78 -41.09 -23.60
N LYS A 95 -14.29 -42.31 -23.92
CA LYS A 95 -13.46 -43.11 -23.02
C LYS A 95 -12.09 -43.28 -23.66
N PHE A 96 -11.06 -42.99 -22.89
CA PHE A 96 -9.67 -42.97 -23.34
C PHE A 96 -8.81 -43.72 -22.34
N ASN A 97 -8.00 -44.66 -22.83
CA ASN A 97 -7.10 -45.49 -22.02
C ASN A 97 -5.62 -45.32 -22.44
N ASP A 98 -5.36 -44.41 -23.36
CA ASP A 98 -4.03 -44.05 -23.86
C ASP A 98 -3.37 -43.06 -22.88
N PHE A 99 -2.70 -43.58 -21.84
CA PHE A 99 -2.01 -42.75 -20.85
C PHE A 99 -0.58 -42.38 -21.26
N GLU A 100 0.00 -43.05 -22.26
CA GLU A 100 1.41 -42.88 -22.69
C GLU A 100 1.77 -41.42 -23.03
N HIS A 101 0.83 -40.67 -23.58
CA HIS A 101 1.03 -39.26 -23.95
C HIS A 101 0.41 -38.27 -22.97
N THR A 102 -0.19 -38.74 -21.88
CA THR A 102 -0.87 -37.87 -20.90
C THR A 102 0.11 -37.24 -19.92
N PHE A 103 -0.05 -35.93 -19.72
CA PHE A 103 0.79 -35.15 -18.83
C PHE A 103 0.06 -33.92 -18.28
N GLU A 104 0.62 -33.30 -17.27
CA GLU A 104 0.20 -32.01 -16.74
C GLU A 104 1.44 -31.22 -16.29
N VAL A 105 1.47 -29.94 -16.65
CA VAL A 105 2.45 -28.95 -16.21
C VAL A 105 1.70 -27.93 -15.36
N VAL A 106 2.05 -27.87 -14.07
CA VAL A 106 1.43 -26.99 -13.09
C VAL A 106 2.48 -26.00 -12.61
N GLU A 107 2.16 -24.72 -12.76
CA GLU A 107 2.84 -23.64 -12.05
C GLU A 107 2.20 -23.54 -10.66
N GLU A 108 2.93 -23.93 -9.63
CA GLU A 108 2.39 -24.09 -8.28
C GLU A 108 2.22 -22.74 -7.61
N THR A 109 1.14 -22.56 -6.86
CA THR A 109 0.93 -21.35 -6.06
C THR A 109 2.12 -21.17 -5.11
N PRO A 110 2.78 -20.01 -5.10
CA PRO A 110 3.91 -19.80 -4.22
C PRO A 110 3.52 -20.01 -2.75
N VAL A 111 4.38 -20.68 -1.98
CA VAL A 111 4.14 -21.00 -0.57
C VAL A 111 5.22 -20.40 0.30
N GLU A 112 4.82 -19.65 1.32
CA GLU A 112 5.70 -19.18 2.38
C GLU A 112 5.75 -20.20 3.52
N VAL A 113 6.97 -20.56 3.94
CA VAL A 113 7.24 -21.40 5.11
C VAL A 113 8.04 -20.57 6.11
N VAL A 114 7.50 -20.43 7.32
CA VAL A 114 8.18 -19.75 8.43
C VAL A 114 8.89 -20.78 9.29
N LEU A 115 10.20 -20.62 9.47
CA LEU A 115 11.05 -21.53 10.23
C LEU A 115 11.02 -21.17 11.73
N ASP A 116 9.96 -21.56 12.42
CA ASP A 116 9.65 -21.19 13.81
C ASP A 116 10.57 -21.77 14.89
N SER A 117 11.39 -22.76 14.54
CA SER A 117 12.15 -23.56 15.49
C SER A 117 13.38 -24.20 14.86
N ALA A 118 14.40 -24.51 15.67
CA ALA A 118 15.57 -25.25 15.19
C ALA A 118 15.19 -26.63 14.59
N GLN A 119 14.09 -27.22 15.08
CA GLN A 119 13.54 -28.46 14.53
C GLN A 119 12.98 -28.27 13.12
N SER A 120 12.23 -27.20 12.86
CA SER A 120 11.71 -26.90 11.52
C SER A 120 12.82 -26.78 10.48
N ILE A 121 13.92 -26.12 10.85
CA ILE A 121 15.13 -25.97 10.03
C ILE A 121 15.75 -27.34 9.73
N ALA A 122 15.94 -28.17 10.76
CA ALA A 122 16.51 -29.50 10.59
C ALA A 122 15.61 -30.42 9.73
N VAL A 123 14.29 -30.34 9.89
CA VAL A 123 13.32 -31.10 9.09
C VAL A 123 13.39 -30.70 7.62
N LEU A 124 13.47 -29.40 7.31
CA LEU A 124 13.62 -28.94 5.93
C LEU A 124 14.95 -29.37 5.33
N LYS A 125 16.07 -29.18 6.06
CA LYS A 125 17.41 -29.59 5.62
C LYS A 125 17.56 -31.11 5.42
N SER A 126 16.73 -31.92 6.05
CA SER A 126 16.73 -33.39 5.88
C SER A 126 16.02 -33.89 4.62
N LYS A 127 15.32 -33.01 3.89
CA LYS A 127 14.59 -33.41 2.68
C LYS A 127 15.56 -33.60 1.52
N SER A 128 15.56 -34.80 0.93
CA SER A 128 16.44 -35.14 -0.19
C SER A 128 16.20 -34.29 -1.44
N TRP A 129 15.00 -33.73 -1.59
CA TRP A 129 14.61 -32.88 -2.71
C TRP A 129 14.96 -31.39 -2.53
N PHE A 130 15.56 -31.02 -1.39
CA PHE A 130 15.87 -29.64 -1.06
C PHE A 130 17.39 -29.45 -1.01
N SER A 131 17.90 -28.52 -1.83
CA SER A 131 19.32 -28.19 -1.90
C SER A 131 19.55 -26.74 -1.48
N TRP A 132 20.53 -26.52 -0.60
CA TRP A 132 20.95 -25.18 -0.21
C TRP A 132 22.07 -24.71 -1.13
N ASP A 133 21.81 -23.64 -1.88
CA ASP A 133 22.71 -23.17 -2.94
C ASP A 133 23.69 -22.12 -2.41
N HIS A 134 23.35 -21.45 -1.31
CA HIS A 134 24.12 -20.37 -0.67
C HIS A 134 24.50 -20.70 0.78
N PRO A 135 25.58 -21.47 1.02
CA PRO A 135 25.98 -21.94 2.36
C PRO A 135 26.30 -20.81 3.36
N GLU A 136 26.65 -19.63 2.88
CA GLU A 136 26.89 -18.41 3.65
C GLU A 136 25.60 -17.80 4.23
N LEU A 137 24.44 -18.01 3.59
CA LEU A 137 23.14 -17.51 4.04
C LEU A 137 22.40 -18.61 4.78
N ASN A 138 22.75 -18.88 6.04
CA ASN A 138 22.03 -19.88 6.83
C ASN A 138 20.72 -19.31 7.41
N PRO A 139 19.61 -20.09 7.38
CA PRO A 139 18.38 -19.67 8.01
C PRO A 139 18.52 -19.70 9.54
N SER A 140 17.90 -18.73 10.20
CA SER A 140 17.74 -18.66 11.65
C SER A 140 16.30 -18.98 12.05
N VAL A 141 16.06 -19.16 13.35
CA VAL A 141 14.69 -19.22 13.87
C VAL A 141 13.98 -17.91 13.53
N GLY A 142 12.79 -18.00 12.94
CA GLY A 142 12.02 -16.88 12.41
C GLY A 142 12.30 -16.52 10.94
N SER A 143 13.16 -17.26 10.23
CA SER A 143 13.38 -17.01 8.80
C SER A 143 12.15 -17.36 7.94
N HIS A 144 11.85 -16.51 6.97
CA HIS A 144 10.76 -16.67 6.00
C HIS A 144 11.30 -17.17 4.67
N LEU A 145 10.77 -18.29 4.16
CA LEU A 145 11.16 -18.91 2.89
C LEU A 145 9.97 -18.97 1.93
N ILE A 146 10.13 -18.44 0.71
CA ILE A 146 9.13 -18.50 -0.34
C ILE A 146 9.55 -19.53 -1.39
N PHE A 147 8.72 -20.56 -1.55
CA PHE A 147 8.87 -21.62 -2.54
C PHE A 147 8.11 -21.24 -3.81
N ARG A 148 8.82 -21.14 -4.94
CA ARG A 148 8.23 -20.94 -6.28
C ARG A 148 8.56 -22.13 -7.15
N LEU A 149 7.59 -23.03 -7.29
CA LEU A 149 7.79 -24.37 -7.86
C LEU A 149 6.94 -24.59 -9.11
N ASN A 150 7.41 -25.48 -9.97
CA ASN A 150 6.71 -26.00 -11.12
C ASN A 150 6.73 -27.53 -11.05
N THR A 151 5.57 -28.15 -11.28
CA THR A 151 5.42 -29.61 -11.32
C THR A 151 5.12 -30.05 -12.75
N PHE A 152 5.90 -31.01 -13.25
CA PHE A 152 5.57 -31.81 -14.41
C PHE A 152 5.14 -33.20 -13.92
N ALA A 153 3.99 -33.69 -14.36
CA ALA A 153 3.51 -35.02 -14.05
C ALA A 153 3.04 -35.72 -15.33
N SER A 154 3.40 -36.99 -15.50
CA SER A 154 2.87 -37.89 -16.53
C SER A 154 2.13 -39.05 -15.87
N TYR A 155 1.17 -39.65 -16.57
CA TYR A 155 0.29 -40.66 -15.97
C TYR A 155 0.54 -42.05 -16.55
N GLU A 156 0.42 -43.08 -15.71
CA GLU A 156 0.32 -44.48 -16.10
C GLU A 156 -1.13 -44.96 -16.05
N SER A 157 -1.91 -44.41 -15.11
CA SER A 157 -3.32 -44.68 -14.91
C SER A 157 -4.02 -43.41 -14.35
N PRO A 158 -5.34 -43.42 -14.13
CA PRO A 158 -6.04 -42.27 -13.52
C PRO A 158 -5.50 -41.86 -12.14
N GLU A 159 -4.90 -42.79 -11.40
CA GLU A 159 -4.48 -42.61 -10.00
C GLU A 159 -2.96 -42.64 -9.82
N VAL A 160 -2.22 -43.20 -10.79
CA VAL A 160 -0.78 -43.42 -10.69
C VAL A 160 -0.04 -42.55 -11.70
N PHE A 161 0.92 -41.79 -11.21
CA PHE A 161 1.85 -41.04 -12.03
C PHE A 161 2.98 -41.96 -12.53
N SER A 162 3.21 -41.98 -13.83
CA SER A 162 4.39 -42.64 -14.41
C SER A 162 5.67 -41.88 -14.03
N SER A 163 5.61 -40.55 -13.99
CA SER A 163 6.67 -39.68 -13.47
C SER A 163 6.07 -38.42 -12.87
N VAL A 164 6.65 -37.96 -11.75
CA VAL A 164 6.39 -36.65 -11.14
C VAL A 164 7.72 -35.97 -10.93
N HIS A 165 7.82 -34.74 -11.42
CA HIS A 165 9.02 -33.94 -11.37
C HIS A 165 8.68 -32.54 -10.86
N THR A 166 9.17 -32.14 -9.70
CA THR A 166 8.90 -30.82 -9.10
C THR A 166 10.20 -30.06 -8.95
N LYS A 167 10.29 -28.91 -9.61
CA LYS A 167 11.48 -28.07 -9.62
C LYS A 167 11.15 -26.62 -9.29
N GLY A 168 12.08 -25.92 -8.68
CA GLY A 168 11.94 -24.49 -8.48
C GLY A 168 12.98 -23.88 -7.57
N GLN A 169 12.75 -22.61 -7.26
CA GLN A 169 13.65 -21.80 -6.45
C GLN A 169 12.99 -21.46 -5.12
N VAL A 170 13.82 -21.34 -4.09
CA VAL A 170 13.43 -20.99 -2.73
C VAL A 170 14.16 -19.72 -2.36
N ALA A 171 13.39 -18.66 -2.11
CA ALA A 171 13.92 -17.36 -1.74
C ALA A 171 13.75 -17.12 -0.23
N MET A 172 14.77 -16.60 0.45
CA MET A 172 14.70 -16.23 1.86
C MET A 172 14.67 -14.72 2.01
N GLN A 173 13.87 -14.23 2.94
CA GLN A 173 13.90 -12.82 3.31
C GLN A 173 15.20 -12.52 4.07
N VAL A 174 16.08 -11.72 3.47
CA VAL A 174 17.36 -11.32 4.08
C VAL A 174 17.27 -9.91 4.68
N SER A 175 16.36 -9.08 4.18
CA SER A 175 16.08 -7.73 4.68
C SER A 175 14.62 -7.32 4.40
N THR A 176 14.23 -6.09 4.76
CA THR A 176 12.90 -5.55 4.38
C THR A 176 12.71 -5.44 2.86
N LYS A 177 13.81 -5.42 2.10
CA LYS A 177 13.80 -5.21 0.65
C LYS A 177 13.91 -6.49 -0.16
N GLU A 178 14.63 -7.49 0.36
CA GLU A 178 15.24 -8.49 -0.52
C GLU A 178 14.91 -9.92 -0.10
N PHE A 179 14.22 -10.60 -1.01
CA PHE A 179 14.18 -12.05 -1.06
C PHE A 179 15.30 -12.52 -1.98
N VAL A 180 16.28 -13.20 -1.41
CA VAL A 180 17.41 -13.75 -2.16
C VAL A 180 17.14 -15.23 -2.40
N ASN A 181 17.34 -15.71 -3.62
CA ASN A 181 17.31 -17.15 -3.89
C ASN A 181 18.46 -17.81 -3.12
N VAL A 182 18.13 -18.68 -2.18
CA VAL A 182 19.10 -19.33 -1.28
C VAL A 182 19.15 -20.84 -1.47
N ALA A 183 18.14 -21.39 -2.13
CA ALA A 183 17.97 -22.82 -2.32
C ALA A 183 17.16 -23.15 -3.56
N SER A 184 17.23 -24.43 -3.92
CA SER A 184 16.48 -25.02 -5.00
C SER A 184 15.75 -26.28 -4.53
N VAL A 185 14.65 -26.56 -5.20
CA VAL A 185 13.91 -27.82 -5.07
C VAL A 185 14.10 -28.60 -6.36
N ASP A 186 14.47 -29.87 -6.22
CA ASP A 186 14.54 -30.84 -7.31
C ASP A 186 14.04 -32.20 -6.78
N PHE A 187 12.80 -32.52 -7.10
CA PHE A 187 12.16 -33.79 -6.75
C PHE A 187 11.79 -34.54 -8.01
N GLU A 188 12.14 -35.82 -8.07
CA GLU A 188 11.74 -36.73 -9.14
C GLU A 188 11.34 -38.09 -8.54
N ALA A 189 10.22 -38.64 -9.01
CA ALA A 189 9.76 -39.97 -8.65
C ALA A 189 8.95 -40.62 -9.78
N SER A 190 9.02 -41.94 -9.89
CA SER A 190 8.25 -42.76 -10.83
C SER A 190 7.30 -43.69 -10.09
N GLY A 191 6.15 -44.03 -10.68
CA GLY A 191 5.14 -44.90 -10.06
C GLY A 191 4.52 -44.32 -8.78
N SER A 192 4.47 -43.00 -8.67
CA SER A 192 4.00 -42.31 -7.46
C SER A 192 2.49 -42.11 -7.47
N HIS A 193 1.88 -42.03 -6.28
CA HIS A 193 0.47 -41.65 -6.10
C HIS A 193 0.32 -40.18 -5.68
N GLY A 194 1.41 -39.44 -5.54
CA GLY A 194 1.39 -38.08 -5.03
C GLY A 194 2.71 -37.33 -5.16
N ASN A 195 2.71 -36.11 -4.64
CA ASN A 195 3.85 -35.21 -4.65
C ASN A 195 4.24 -34.82 -3.20
N PRO A 196 5.27 -35.45 -2.62
CA PRO A 196 5.65 -35.21 -1.22
C PRO A 196 6.17 -33.79 -0.95
N VAL A 197 6.64 -33.08 -1.98
CA VAL A 197 7.04 -31.67 -1.85
C VAL A 197 5.81 -30.81 -1.55
N LEU A 198 4.76 -30.95 -2.35
CA LEU A 198 3.52 -30.20 -2.17
C LEU A 198 2.81 -30.58 -0.87
N ASP A 199 2.82 -31.87 -0.49
CA ASP A 199 2.28 -32.32 0.79
C ASP A 199 3.03 -31.76 2.01
N TYR A 200 4.34 -31.54 1.87
CA TYR A 200 5.13 -30.84 2.90
C TYR A 200 4.72 -29.37 2.97
N LEU A 201 4.72 -28.66 1.83
CA LEU A 201 4.38 -27.24 1.77
C LEU A 201 2.96 -26.95 2.26
N LYS A 202 2.00 -27.82 1.93
CA LYS A 202 0.61 -27.71 2.40
C LYS A 202 0.47 -27.83 3.92
N ARG A 203 1.35 -28.58 4.58
CA ARG A 203 1.30 -28.80 6.04
C ARG A 203 2.10 -27.78 6.83
N HIS A 204 3.18 -27.26 6.25
CA HIS A 204 4.16 -26.45 6.95
C HIS A 204 4.25 -25.01 6.46
N GLY A 205 3.55 -24.67 5.38
CA GLY A 205 3.53 -23.33 4.81
C GLY A 205 2.12 -22.81 4.57
N GLN A 206 2.08 -21.56 4.16
CA GLN A 206 0.89 -20.83 3.77
C GLN A 206 1.09 -20.32 2.35
N SER A 207 0.11 -20.53 1.47
CA SER A 207 0.17 -19.94 0.13
C SER A 207 0.15 -18.42 0.22
N ILE A 208 1.08 -17.77 -0.47
CA ILE A 208 1.07 -16.31 -0.63
C ILE A 208 0.21 -15.94 -1.84
N GLU A 209 -0.26 -14.69 -1.86
CA GLU A 209 -1.09 -14.13 -2.94
C GLU A 209 -2.49 -14.78 -3.10
N GLN A 210 -3.03 -15.39 -2.03
CA GLN A 210 -4.40 -15.91 -2.08
C GLN A 210 -5.46 -14.80 -2.08
N ALA A 211 -6.48 -15.02 -2.89
CA ALA A 211 -7.77 -14.35 -2.80
C ALA A 211 -8.35 -14.42 -1.37
N GLN A 212 -8.64 -13.25 -0.80
CA GLN A 212 -9.31 -13.10 0.48
C GLN A 212 -10.81 -12.92 0.24
N TYR A 213 -11.61 -13.95 0.53
CA TYR A 213 -13.06 -13.92 0.35
C TYR A 213 -13.78 -13.36 1.58
N PHE A 214 -14.89 -12.66 1.35
CA PHE A 214 -15.71 -12.12 2.43
C PHE A 214 -16.49 -13.23 3.13
N GLU A 215 -16.54 -13.19 4.46
CA GLU A 215 -17.25 -14.20 5.28
C GLU A 215 -18.75 -14.29 4.95
N ASN A 216 -19.36 -13.18 4.52
CA ASN A 216 -20.78 -13.13 4.14
C ASN A 216 -21.05 -13.64 2.71
N GLY A 217 -20.03 -14.09 1.98
CA GLY A 217 -20.15 -14.54 0.58
C GLY A 217 -20.27 -13.41 -0.44
N GLY A 218 -20.17 -12.15 -0.02
CA GLY A 218 -20.17 -10.97 -0.90
C GLY A 218 -21.52 -10.28 -1.08
N TYR A 219 -21.54 -9.29 -1.97
CA TYR A 219 -22.73 -8.49 -2.30
C TYR A 219 -22.84 -8.21 -3.79
N SER A 220 -24.07 -8.02 -4.28
CA SER A 220 -24.33 -7.71 -5.69
C SER A 220 -23.69 -6.36 -6.07
N VAL A 221 -23.03 -6.31 -7.22
CA VAL A 221 -22.52 -5.06 -7.81
C VAL A 221 -23.46 -4.47 -8.87
N LEU A 222 -24.57 -5.15 -9.14
CA LEU A 222 -25.59 -4.64 -10.05
C LEU A 222 -26.41 -3.53 -9.36
N PRO A 223 -26.77 -2.45 -10.07
CA PRO A 223 -27.59 -1.38 -9.52
C PRO A 223 -28.98 -1.89 -9.13
N THR A 224 -29.54 -1.32 -8.06
CA THR A 224 -30.90 -1.61 -7.61
C THR A 224 -31.89 -0.69 -8.33
N GLY A 225 -32.63 -1.20 -9.32
CA GLY A 225 -33.69 -0.45 -10.03
C GLY A 225 -34.09 -1.13 -11.35
N GLU A 226 -35.31 -0.85 -11.84
CA GLU A 226 -35.84 -1.44 -13.09
C GLU A 226 -35.21 -0.87 -14.37
N GLU A 227 -34.46 0.24 -14.27
CA GLU A 227 -33.85 0.93 -15.43
C GLU A 227 -32.66 0.18 -16.04
N PHE A 228 -32.06 -0.76 -15.31
CA PHE A 228 -30.88 -1.49 -15.75
C PHE A 228 -31.19 -2.98 -15.86
N SER A 229 -31.16 -3.50 -17.10
CA SER A 229 -31.27 -4.93 -17.34
C SER A 229 -29.89 -5.58 -17.42
N SER A 230 -29.65 -6.58 -16.58
CA SER A 230 -28.54 -7.52 -16.75
C SER A 230 -28.93 -8.71 -17.64
N SER A 231 -30.04 -8.58 -18.37
CA SER A 231 -30.50 -9.57 -19.34
C SER A 231 -30.12 -9.18 -20.76
N ILE A 232 -29.77 -10.19 -21.57
CA ILE A 232 -29.47 -10.02 -22.98
C ILE A 232 -30.12 -11.12 -23.81
N ARG A 233 -30.64 -10.74 -24.97
CA ARG A 233 -31.11 -11.69 -25.99
C ARG A 233 -29.94 -12.13 -26.84
N VAL A 234 -29.75 -13.45 -26.92
CA VAL A 234 -28.77 -14.05 -27.81
C VAL A 234 -29.14 -13.75 -29.28
N PRO A 235 -28.17 -13.44 -30.16
CA PRO A 235 -28.42 -13.26 -31.58
C PRO A 235 -29.22 -14.41 -32.19
N ASN A 236 -29.99 -14.10 -33.22
CA ASN A 236 -30.75 -15.11 -33.96
C ASN A 236 -29.87 -15.99 -34.87
N SER A 237 -28.60 -15.61 -35.08
CA SER A 237 -27.65 -16.33 -35.91
C SER A 237 -26.23 -16.17 -35.35
N ASN A 238 -25.43 -17.24 -35.47
CA ASN A 238 -24.04 -17.25 -35.03
C ASN A 238 -23.04 -16.81 -36.13
N THR A 239 -23.52 -16.55 -37.35
CA THR A 239 -22.66 -16.26 -38.51
C THR A 239 -21.77 -15.04 -38.29
N SER A 240 -22.32 -13.94 -37.76
CA SER A 240 -21.55 -12.71 -37.53
C SER A 240 -20.40 -12.93 -36.54
N TYR A 241 -20.61 -13.75 -35.50
CA TYR A 241 -19.54 -14.08 -34.57
C TYR A 241 -18.51 -15.01 -35.20
N ALA A 242 -18.93 -16.01 -35.97
CA ALA A 242 -18.01 -16.89 -36.70
C ALA A 242 -17.08 -16.12 -37.65
N GLU A 243 -17.62 -15.16 -38.39
CA GLU A 243 -16.85 -14.30 -39.31
C GLU A 243 -15.80 -13.46 -38.58
N ILE A 244 -16.18 -12.82 -37.46
CA ILE A 244 -15.29 -11.93 -36.71
C ILE A 244 -14.25 -12.74 -35.93
N SER A 245 -14.67 -13.81 -35.24
CA SER A 245 -13.81 -14.65 -34.39
C SER A 245 -12.92 -15.60 -35.18
N THR A 246 -13.28 -15.92 -36.42
CA THR A 246 -12.76 -17.03 -37.25
C THR A 246 -12.98 -18.43 -36.69
N ASP A 247 -13.86 -18.57 -35.69
CA ASP A 247 -14.37 -19.86 -35.29
C ASP A 247 -15.52 -20.29 -36.21
N TYR A 248 -15.15 -20.92 -37.32
CA TYR A 248 -16.07 -21.49 -38.30
C TYR A 248 -16.50 -22.93 -37.96
N ASN A 249 -16.45 -23.33 -36.68
CA ASN A 249 -16.91 -24.66 -36.29
C ASN A 249 -18.38 -24.88 -36.77
N PRO A 250 -18.64 -25.85 -37.66
CA PRO A 250 -19.93 -25.96 -38.34
C PRO A 250 -21.11 -26.24 -37.41
N ILE A 251 -20.87 -26.76 -36.20
CA ILE A 251 -21.93 -27.01 -35.21
C ILE A 251 -22.72 -25.73 -34.86
N HIS A 252 -22.13 -24.55 -35.04
CA HIS A 252 -22.76 -23.27 -34.72
C HIS A 252 -23.60 -22.70 -35.86
N VAL A 253 -23.42 -23.16 -37.10
CA VAL A 253 -24.03 -22.53 -38.29
C VAL A 253 -24.76 -23.50 -39.21
N ASN A 254 -24.43 -24.80 -39.15
CA ASN A 254 -25.01 -25.82 -40.01
C ASN A 254 -25.87 -26.79 -39.17
N PRO A 255 -27.21 -26.79 -39.36
CA PRO A 255 -28.11 -27.63 -38.57
C PRO A 255 -27.86 -29.13 -38.78
N TYR A 256 -27.41 -29.57 -39.96
CA TYR A 256 -27.12 -30.98 -40.23
C TYR A 256 -25.89 -31.48 -39.47
N ILE A 257 -24.88 -30.63 -39.29
CA ILE A 257 -23.68 -30.98 -38.52
C ILE A 257 -23.97 -30.91 -37.02
N ALA A 258 -24.79 -29.96 -36.58
CA ALA A 258 -25.25 -29.91 -35.20
C ALA A 258 -26.06 -31.17 -34.82
N ASP A 259 -26.95 -31.62 -35.71
CA ASP A 259 -27.71 -32.87 -35.55
C ASP A 259 -26.79 -34.10 -35.55
N LEU A 260 -25.81 -34.15 -36.48
CA LEU A 260 -24.78 -35.21 -36.50
C LEU A 260 -23.96 -35.28 -35.20
N ALA A 261 -23.72 -34.14 -34.55
CA ALA A 261 -23.03 -34.05 -33.27
C ALA A 261 -23.96 -34.27 -32.06
N GLU A 262 -25.22 -34.64 -32.29
CA GLU A 262 -26.26 -34.87 -31.29
C GLU A 262 -26.50 -33.65 -30.38
N LEU A 263 -26.45 -32.45 -30.96
CA LEU A 263 -26.68 -31.19 -30.26
C LEU A 263 -28.16 -30.76 -30.38
N PRO A 264 -28.69 -29.97 -29.43
CA PRO A 264 -30.09 -29.51 -29.45
C PRO A 264 -30.42 -28.56 -30.62
N GLY A 265 -29.43 -28.16 -31.40
CA GLY A 265 -29.54 -27.24 -32.52
C GLY A 265 -28.20 -26.57 -32.79
N THR A 266 -28.20 -25.53 -33.62
CA THR A 266 -27.00 -24.71 -33.86
C THR A 266 -26.69 -23.83 -32.65
N ILE A 267 -26.03 -24.42 -31.65
CA ILE A 267 -25.71 -23.75 -30.37
C ILE A 267 -24.85 -22.50 -30.61
N THR A 268 -25.02 -21.51 -29.75
CA THR A 268 -24.23 -20.28 -29.73
C THR A 268 -22.79 -20.58 -29.31
N HIS A 269 -21.82 -19.90 -29.91
CA HIS A 269 -20.42 -20.01 -29.49
C HIS A 269 -20.27 -19.66 -28.01
N GLY A 270 -19.63 -20.54 -27.22
CA GLY A 270 -19.33 -20.25 -25.81
C GLY A 270 -18.55 -18.93 -25.65
N MET A 271 -17.64 -18.65 -26.58
CA MET A 271 -16.86 -17.41 -26.59
C MET A 271 -17.71 -16.15 -26.87
N TRP A 272 -18.85 -16.27 -27.55
CA TRP A 272 -19.81 -15.16 -27.64
C TRP A 272 -20.48 -14.92 -26.29
N THR A 273 -20.92 -15.98 -25.61
CA THR A 273 -21.52 -15.89 -24.27
C THR A 273 -20.53 -15.30 -23.26
N SER A 274 -19.27 -15.74 -23.31
CA SER A 274 -18.15 -15.18 -22.53
C SER A 274 -18.00 -13.67 -22.72
N ALA A 275 -17.85 -13.20 -23.96
CA ALA A 275 -17.69 -11.77 -24.25
C ALA A 275 -18.93 -10.94 -23.87
N SER A 276 -20.12 -11.50 -24.10
CA SER A 276 -21.40 -10.89 -23.73
C SER A 276 -21.50 -10.70 -22.21
N THR A 277 -21.17 -11.72 -21.42
CA THR A 277 -21.19 -11.64 -19.95
C THR A 277 -20.10 -10.71 -19.43
N ARG A 278 -18.89 -10.71 -20.01
CA ARG A 278 -17.80 -9.78 -19.61
C ARG A 278 -18.20 -8.32 -19.77
N LYS A 279 -19.02 -7.98 -20.78
CA LYS A 279 -19.55 -6.63 -20.95
C LYS A 279 -20.26 -6.12 -19.69
N PHE A 280 -21.00 -6.97 -18.99
CA PHE A 280 -21.65 -6.58 -17.73
C PHE A 280 -20.64 -6.35 -16.60
N VAL A 281 -19.58 -7.14 -16.53
CA VAL A 281 -18.46 -6.92 -15.58
C VAL A 281 -17.82 -5.57 -15.83
N GLU A 282 -17.50 -5.26 -17.10
CA GLU A 282 -16.95 -3.98 -17.51
C GLU A 282 -17.87 -2.80 -17.16
N THR A 283 -19.17 -2.95 -17.42
CA THR A 283 -20.15 -1.87 -17.21
C THR A 283 -20.36 -1.61 -15.71
N PHE A 284 -20.64 -2.67 -14.94
CA PHE A 284 -21.12 -2.53 -13.56
C PHE A 284 -20.02 -2.69 -12.52
N ALA A 285 -19.10 -3.65 -12.67
CA ALA A 285 -18.05 -3.86 -11.68
C ALA A 285 -16.86 -2.91 -11.89
N ALA A 286 -16.54 -2.59 -13.14
CA ALA A 286 -15.46 -1.69 -13.52
C ALA A 286 -15.92 -0.24 -13.82
N GLU A 287 -17.20 0.09 -13.62
CA GLU A 287 -17.77 1.43 -13.84
C GLU A 287 -17.51 1.97 -15.26
N ASN A 288 -17.69 1.10 -16.26
CA ASN A 288 -17.46 1.41 -17.68
C ASN A 288 -16.01 1.84 -18.00
N LYS A 289 -15.04 1.39 -17.19
CA LYS A 289 -13.60 1.56 -17.43
C LYS A 289 -12.98 0.19 -17.77
N PRO A 290 -13.00 -0.24 -19.04
CA PRO A 290 -12.53 -1.56 -19.46
C PRO A 290 -11.16 -1.98 -18.94
N LEU A 291 -10.22 -1.03 -18.84
CA LEU A 291 -8.86 -1.29 -18.40
C LEU A 291 -8.74 -1.76 -16.94
N ARG A 292 -9.78 -1.57 -16.12
CA ARG A 292 -9.78 -2.09 -14.74
C ARG A 292 -10.02 -3.60 -14.69
N VAL A 293 -10.62 -4.21 -15.71
CA VAL A 293 -10.76 -5.67 -15.77
C VAL A 293 -9.40 -6.21 -16.21
N THR A 294 -8.71 -6.90 -15.31
CA THR A 294 -7.34 -7.41 -15.55
C THR A 294 -7.31 -8.93 -15.73
N SER A 295 -8.24 -9.64 -15.09
CA SER A 295 -8.49 -11.07 -15.33
C SER A 295 -9.97 -11.34 -15.55
N TYR A 296 -10.28 -12.32 -16.40
CA TYR A 296 -11.65 -12.79 -16.63
C TYR A 296 -11.64 -14.28 -17.00
N ASP A 297 -12.16 -15.11 -16.12
CA ASP A 297 -12.13 -16.57 -16.20
C ASP A 297 -13.55 -17.13 -16.10
N VAL A 298 -13.94 -17.93 -17.09
CA VAL A 298 -15.30 -18.50 -17.16
C VAL A 298 -15.31 -19.97 -17.54
N SER A 299 -16.27 -20.70 -16.98
CA SER A 299 -16.61 -22.07 -17.31
C SER A 299 -17.97 -22.13 -18.00
N PHE A 300 -18.04 -22.91 -19.07
CA PHE A 300 -19.26 -23.15 -19.85
C PHE A 300 -19.97 -24.38 -19.28
N LEU A 301 -21.05 -24.15 -18.54
CA LEU A 301 -21.81 -25.21 -17.85
C LEU A 301 -22.96 -25.76 -18.68
N GLY A 302 -23.50 -24.95 -19.59
CA GLY A 302 -24.66 -25.29 -20.39
C GLY A 302 -24.59 -24.69 -21.78
N MET A 303 -25.24 -25.36 -22.74
CA MET A 303 -25.37 -24.87 -24.11
C MET A 303 -26.48 -23.83 -24.20
N VAL A 304 -26.27 -22.83 -25.05
CA VAL A 304 -27.20 -21.71 -25.28
C VAL A 304 -27.61 -21.71 -26.75
N LEU A 305 -28.89 -21.58 -27.04
CA LEU A 305 -29.41 -21.52 -28.41
C LEU A 305 -29.60 -20.06 -28.87
N PRO A 306 -29.57 -19.80 -30.19
CA PRO A 306 -29.95 -18.51 -30.74
C PRO A 306 -31.31 -18.05 -30.23
N SER A 307 -31.46 -16.75 -29.94
CA SER A 307 -32.66 -16.11 -29.36
C SER A 307 -32.98 -16.42 -27.89
N ASP A 308 -32.21 -17.26 -27.20
CA ASP A 308 -32.33 -17.43 -25.74
C ASP A 308 -32.23 -16.09 -24.99
N GLN A 309 -32.81 -16.03 -23.80
CA GLN A 309 -32.62 -14.92 -22.86
C GLN A 309 -31.63 -15.34 -21.79
N LEU A 310 -30.57 -14.54 -21.60
CA LEU A 310 -29.57 -14.77 -20.58
C LEU A 310 -29.62 -13.66 -19.55
N GLU A 311 -29.69 -13.99 -18.27
CA GLU A 311 -29.57 -13.06 -17.14
C GLU A 311 -28.23 -13.28 -16.43
N THR A 312 -27.40 -12.24 -16.34
CA THR A 312 -26.12 -12.27 -15.63
C THR A 312 -26.26 -11.63 -14.24
N LYS A 313 -25.70 -12.29 -13.22
CA LYS A 313 -25.56 -11.82 -11.84
C LYS A 313 -24.08 -11.65 -11.51
N LEU A 314 -23.75 -10.56 -10.82
CA LEU A 314 -22.39 -10.19 -10.47
C LEU A 314 -22.29 -9.90 -8.97
N PHE A 315 -21.34 -10.54 -8.30
CA PHE A 315 -21.12 -10.39 -6.86
C PHE A 315 -19.67 -10.03 -6.57
N HIS A 316 -19.44 -9.00 -5.76
CA HIS A 316 -18.11 -8.74 -5.21
C HIS A 316 -17.90 -9.64 -4.00
N VAL A 317 -17.04 -10.65 -4.14
CA VAL A 317 -16.92 -11.76 -3.18
C VAL A 317 -15.62 -11.76 -2.40
N GLY A 318 -14.63 -10.97 -2.80
CA GLY A 318 -13.32 -10.94 -2.16
C GLY A 318 -12.35 -9.97 -2.80
N MET A 319 -11.11 -9.99 -2.32
CA MET A 319 -10.02 -9.10 -2.73
C MET A 319 -8.72 -9.87 -2.92
N GLN A 320 -7.89 -9.46 -3.86
CA GLN A 320 -6.57 -10.04 -4.11
C GLN A 320 -5.62 -8.93 -4.59
N ASN A 321 -4.55 -8.66 -3.84
CA ASN A 321 -3.53 -7.66 -4.21
C ASN A 321 -4.10 -6.29 -4.63
N GLY A 322 -5.18 -5.85 -3.97
CA GLY A 322 -5.87 -4.59 -4.26
C GLY A 322 -6.85 -4.65 -5.43
N LYS A 323 -7.06 -5.82 -6.03
CA LYS A 323 -8.07 -6.08 -7.05
C LYS A 323 -9.31 -6.69 -6.40
N ARG A 324 -10.48 -6.27 -6.87
CA ARG A 324 -11.79 -6.80 -6.49
C ARG A 324 -12.03 -8.12 -7.21
N ILE A 325 -12.46 -9.14 -6.50
CA ILE A 325 -12.85 -10.43 -7.06
C ILE A 325 -14.35 -10.42 -7.30
N ILE A 326 -14.74 -10.46 -8.57
CA ILE A 326 -16.13 -10.43 -9.00
C ILE A 326 -16.53 -11.84 -9.44
N LYS A 327 -17.41 -12.48 -8.67
CA LYS A 327 -18.07 -13.72 -9.06
C LYS A 327 -19.16 -13.43 -10.08
N ILE A 328 -19.22 -14.24 -11.11
CA ILE A 328 -20.13 -14.13 -12.25
C ILE A 328 -20.98 -15.39 -12.33
N GLU A 329 -22.29 -15.24 -12.48
CA GLU A 329 -23.21 -16.34 -12.76
C GLU A 329 -24.19 -15.90 -13.85
N THR A 330 -24.38 -16.70 -14.88
CA THR A 330 -25.34 -16.41 -15.96
C THR A 330 -26.34 -17.56 -16.09
N PHE A 331 -27.62 -17.21 -16.14
CA PHE A 331 -28.75 -18.13 -16.19
C PHE A 331 -29.53 -17.94 -17.49
N ASN A 332 -30.10 -19.01 -18.03
CA ASN A 332 -31.03 -18.93 -19.15
C ASN A 332 -32.48 -18.65 -18.69
N GLN A 333 -33.40 -18.53 -19.64
CA GLN A 333 -34.83 -18.29 -19.39
C GLN A 333 -35.52 -19.35 -18.50
N ASN A 334 -34.93 -20.54 -18.37
CA ASN A 334 -35.47 -21.63 -17.55
C ASN A 334 -34.87 -21.64 -16.13
N GLY A 335 -34.03 -20.67 -15.79
CA GLY A 335 -33.31 -20.62 -14.52
C GLY A 335 -32.13 -21.58 -14.43
N ALA A 336 -31.73 -22.22 -15.54
CA ALA A 336 -30.55 -23.08 -15.56
C ALA A 336 -29.27 -22.23 -15.70
N LYS A 337 -28.29 -22.49 -14.84
CA LYS A 337 -26.97 -21.82 -14.89
C LYS A 337 -26.20 -22.33 -16.11
N VAL A 338 -25.84 -21.42 -17.02
CA VAL A 338 -25.16 -21.75 -18.29
C VAL A 338 -23.68 -21.35 -18.30
N LEU A 339 -23.31 -20.35 -17.49
CA LEU A 339 -21.93 -19.89 -17.35
C LEU A 339 -21.69 -19.46 -15.90
N GLU A 340 -20.51 -19.77 -15.38
CA GLU A 340 -20.00 -19.18 -14.15
C GLU A 340 -18.54 -18.79 -14.29
N GLY A 341 -18.08 -17.88 -13.44
CA GLY A 341 -16.71 -17.42 -13.53
C GLY A 341 -16.33 -16.40 -12.47
N THR A 342 -15.12 -15.90 -12.61
CA THR A 342 -14.53 -14.86 -11.77
C THR A 342 -13.84 -13.81 -12.63
N ALA A 343 -13.84 -12.56 -12.17
CA ALA A 343 -13.03 -11.50 -12.76
C ALA A 343 -12.25 -10.78 -11.67
N GLU A 344 -11.01 -10.39 -12.00
CA GLU A 344 -10.21 -9.48 -11.18
C GLU A 344 -10.37 -8.07 -11.73
N VAL A 345 -10.88 -7.16 -10.91
CA VAL A 345 -11.17 -5.77 -11.27
C VAL A 345 -10.41 -4.80 -10.37
N ASP A 346 -9.54 -3.98 -10.94
CA ASP A 346 -8.82 -2.94 -10.20
C ASP A 346 -9.78 -2.03 -9.43
N GLN A 347 -9.37 -1.59 -8.25
CA GLN A 347 -10.06 -0.52 -7.52
C GLN A 347 -10.01 0.81 -8.29
N PRO A 348 -10.89 1.78 -7.97
CA PRO A 348 -10.66 3.16 -8.39
C PRO A 348 -9.28 3.63 -7.92
N THR A 349 -8.65 4.53 -8.68
CA THR A 349 -7.34 5.10 -8.33
C THR A 349 -7.37 5.63 -6.89
N THR A 350 -6.55 5.03 -6.04
CA THR A 350 -6.52 5.32 -4.60
C THR A 350 -5.20 6.00 -4.23
N ALA A 351 -5.25 6.93 -3.28
CA ALA A 351 -4.08 7.49 -2.63
C ALA A 351 -4.18 7.25 -1.12
N TYR A 352 -3.06 6.89 -0.48
CA TYR A 352 -3.03 6.66 0.96
C TYR A 352 -2.42 7.85 1.68
N VAL A 353 -3.20 8.48 2.57
CA VAL A 353 -2.75 9.61 3.39
C VAL A 353 -2.75 9.25 4.86
N PHE A 354 -1.63 9.50 5.54
CA PHE A 354 -1.47 9.19 6.97
C PHE A 354 -1.51 10.48 7.78
N THR A 355 -2.04 10.37 9.00
CA THR A 355 -2.32 11.52 9.86
C THR A 355 -1.10 12.00 10.62
N GLY A 356 -1.12 13.28 11.01
CA GLY A 356 -0.12 13.85 11.89
C GLY A 356 -0.50 13.72 13.36
N GLN A 357 0.28 14.35 14.23
CA GLN A 357 -0.07 14.51 15.64
C GLN A 357 -1.31 15.40 15.81
N GLY A 358 -2.13 15.11 16.83
CA GLY A 358 -3.32 15.87 17.20
C GLY A 358 -4.61 15.04 17.27
N SER A 359 -4.61 13.85 16.67
CA SER A 359 -5.73 12.89 16.64
C SER A 359 -5.67 11.82 17.72
N GLN A 360 -4.64 11.83 18.58
CA GLN A 360 -4.44 10.79 19.59
C GLN A 360 -5.56 10.77 20.64
N GLU A 361 -5.99 9.58 21.01
CA GLU A 361 -6.96 9.35 22.08
C GLU A 361 -6.65 8.07 22.87
N PRO A 362 -6.98 8.02 24.17
CA PRO A 362 -6.82 6.79 24.94
C PRO A 362 -7.59 5.62 24.31
N GLY A 363 -6.94 4.47 24.19
CA GLY A 363 -7.53 3.27 23.60
C GLY A 363 -7.52 3.22 22.07
N MET A 364 -6.94 4.22 21.39
CA MET A 364 -6.84 4.21 19.93
C MET A 364 -6.20 2.92 19.39
N GLY A 365 -6.77 2.35 18.33
CA GLY A 365 -6.31 1.10 17.71
C GLY A 365 -6.54 -0.18 18.52
N MET A 366 -7.01 -0.10 19.79
CA MET A 366 -7.12 -1.29 20.65
C MET A 366 -8.24 -2.25 20.23
N ALA A 367 -9.30 -1.75 19.59
CA ALA A 367 -10.32 -2.60 18.98
C ALA A 367 -9.74 -3.49 17.88
N LEU A 368 -8.87 -2.92 17.03
CA LEU A 368 -8.19 -3.67 15.97
C LEU A 368 -7.13 -4.62 16.53
N TYR A 369 -6.38 -4.18 17.56
CA TYR A 369 -5.47 -5.07 18.30
C TYR A 369 -6.19 -6.31 18.87
N GLY A 370 -7.44 -6.17 19.30
CA GLY A 370 -8.24 -7.28 19.83
C GLY A 370 -8.79 -8.24 18.77
N SER A 371 -8.94 -7.80 17.52
CA SER A 371 -9.61 -8.56 16.46
C SER A 371 -8.70 -9.04 15.33
N SER A 372 -7.56 -8.37 15.09
CA SER A 372 -6.64 -8.68 13.99
C SER A 372 -5.31 -9.23 14.52
N PRO A 373 -4.96 -10.49 14.20
CA PRO A 373 -3.67 -11.09 14.59
C PRO A 373 -2.46 -10.32 14.06
N VAL A 374 -2.57 -9.77 12.84
CA VAL A 374 -1.49 -9.01 12.20
C VAL A 374 -1.31 -7.66 12.92
N ALA A 375 -2.40 -6.94 13.19
CA ALA A 375 -2.34 -5.70 13.97
C ALA A 375 -1.76 -5.95 15.38
N LYS A 376 -2.18 -7.04 16.03
CA LYS A 376 -1.65 -7.46 17.33
C LYS A 376 -0.14 -7.69 17.29
N ALA A 377 0.36 -8.38 16.28
CA ALA A 377 1.79 -8.63 16.12
C ALA A 377 2.60 -7.32 16.01
N VAL A 378 2.10 -6.33 15.26
CA VAL A 378 2.77 -5.01 15.14
C VAL A 378 2.93 -4.34 16.51
N TRP A 379 1.85 -4.31 17.31
CA TRP A 379 1.88 -3.75 18.65
C TRP A 379 2.78 -4.54 19.61
N ASP A 380 2.71 -5.88 19.59
CA ASP A 380 3.49 -6.74 20.48
C ASP A 380 4.99 -6.61 20.20
N ILE A 381 5.41 -6.55 18.93
CA ILE A 381 6.81 -6.30 18.53
C ILE A 381 7.29 -4.97 19.12
N ALA A 382 6.51 -3.91 18.92
CA ALA A 382 6.86 -2.59 19.40
C ALA A 382 6.90 -2.50 20.93
N ASP A 383 5.92 -3.07 21.61
CA ASP A 383 5.83 -3.06 23.07
C ASP A 383 6.98 -3.83 23.72
N ASN A 384 7.32 -5.00 23.18
CA ASN A 384 8.47 -5.78 23.63
C ASN A 384 9.79 -5.01 23.44
N HIS A 385 9.94 -4.31 22.31
CA HIS A 385 11.12 -3.47 22.07
C HIS A 385 11.21 -2.31 23.06
N PHE A 386 10.11 -1.60 23.33
CA PHE A 386 10.07 -0.53 24.33
C PHE A 386 10.36 -1.04 25.75
N LEU A 387 9.80 -2.18 26.14
CA LEU A 387 10.05 -2.79 27.45
C LEU A 387 11.52 -3.18 27.61
N LYS A 388 12.11 -3.78 26.58
CA LYS A 388 13.50 -4.24 26.59
C LYS A 388 14.49 -3.09 26.62
N ASN A 389 14.28 -2.05 25.82
CA ASN A 389 15.27 -1.00 25.56
C ASN A 389 15.04 0.29 26.35
N TYR A 390 13.79 0.60 26.73
CA TYR A 390 13.41 1.85 27.38
C TYR A 390 12.60 1.67 28.69
N GLY A 391 12.22 0.44 29.02
CA GLY A 391 11.65 0.08 30.32
C GLY A 391 10.18 0.48 30.54
N PHE A 392 9.42 0.73 29.48
CA PHE A 392 7.97 0.99 29.56
C PHE A 392 7.21 0.21 28.48
N SER A 393 5.91 0.01 28.72
CA SER A 393 4.98 -0.55 27.74
C SER A 393 4.24 0.60 27.05
N ILE A 394 4.31 0.66 25.73
CA ILE A 394 3.54 1.61 24.93
C ILE A 394 2.05 1.24 24.94
N LEU A 395 1.72 -0.06 25.04
CA LEU A 395 0.33 -0.53 25.20
C LEU A 395 -0.31 -0.01 26.49
N ASP A 396 0.42 -0.03 27.61
CA ASP A 396 -0.03 0.55 28.89
C ASP A 396 -0.31 2.05 28.75
N ILE A 397 0.57 2.79 28.08
CA ILE A 397 0.40 4.23 27.85
C ILE A 397 -0.83 4.51 27.01
N VAL A 398 -1.04 3.77 25.92
CA VAL A 398 -2.21 3.96 25.04
C VAL A 398 -3.51 3.58 25.73
N ARG A 399 -3.55 2.47 26.48
CA ARG A 399 -4.77 1.96 27.14
C ARG A 399 -5.18 2.81 28.34
N ASN A 400 -4.21 3.16 29.19
CA ASN A 400 -4.50 3.71 30.51
C ASN A 400 -4.18 5.21 30.61
N ASN A 401 -3.44 5.77 29.66
CA ASN A 401 -2.96 7.16 29.65
C ASN A 401 -2.52 7.67 31.04
N PRO A 402 -1.55 7.00 31.69
CA PRO A 402 -1.11 7.37 33.03
C PRO A 402 -0.51 8.78 33.02
N LYS A 403 -0.61 9.51 34.13
CA LYS A 403 -0.02 10.86 34.26
C LYS A 403 1.49 10.85 34.50
N GLU A 404 1.99 9.75 35.05
CA GLU A 404 3.41 9.56 35.31
C GLU A 404 3.84 8.12 35.04
N LYS A 405 5.10 7.94 34.66
CA LYS A 405 5.72 6.61 34.48
C LYS A 405 7.14 6.67 34.97
N THR A 406 7.44 5.86 35.99
CA THR A 406 8.78 5.69 36.53
C THR A 406 9.46 4.50 35.86
N ILE A 407 10.63 4.75 35.28
CA ILE A 407 11.53 3.75 34.72
C ILE A 407 12.56 3.41 35.78
N HIS A 408 12.68 2.14 36.13
CA HIS A 408 13.65 1.67 37.13
C HIS A 408 14.87 1.05 36.44
N PHE A 409 16.07 1.44 36.87
CA PHE A 409 17.34 1.00 36.29
C PHE A 409 18.03 -0.12 37.09
N GLY A 410 17.25 -0.88 37.86
CA GLY A 410 17.74 -1.98 38.68
C GLY A 410 18.14 -3.23 37.86
N GLY A 411 19.12 -3.99 38.39
CA GLY A 411 19.56 -5.25 37.78
C GLY A 411 20.38 -5.09 36.49
N VAL A 412 20.64 -6.21 35.79
CA VAL A 412 21.43 -6.21 34.55
C VAL A 412 20.67 -5.51 33.42
N GLN A 413 19.39 -5.80 33.28
CA GLN A 413 18.54 -5.20 32.24
C GLN A 413 18.33 -3.70 32.47
N GLY A 414 18.06 -3.26 33.71
CA GLY A 414 17.87 -1.84 34.02
C GLY A 414 19.13 -1.00 33.77
N LYS A 415 20.33 -1.56 34.00
CA LYS A 415 21.60 -0.91 33.61
C LYS A 415 21.71 -0.70 32.11
N ALA A 416 21.33 -1.70 31.30
CA ALA A 416 21.34 -1.58 29.84
C ALA A 416 20.34 -0.51 29.36
N ILE A 417 19.13 -0.49 29.91
CA ILE A 417 18.12 0.54 29.63
C ILE A 417 18.67 1.94 29.97
N ARG A 418 19.33 2.09 31.12
CA ARG A 418 19.95 3.35 31.52
C ARG A 418 21.01 3.83 30.54
N GLN A 419 21.87 2.92 30.06
CA GLN A 419 22.86 3.23 29.04
C GLN A 419 22.20 3.69 27.73
N ASN A 420 21.07 3.11 27.34
CA ASN A 420 20.33 3.57 26.16
C ASN A 420 19.85 5.01 26.32
N TYR A 421 19.28 5.38 27.48
CA TYR A 421 18.89 6.77 27.78
C TYR A 421 20.10 7.73 27.80
N MET A 422 21.21 7.32 28.42
CA MET A 422 22.44 8.13 28.48
C MET A 422 23.10 8.32 27.10
N ALA A 423 22.94 7.35 26.20
CA ALA A 423 23.45 7.43 24.84
C ALA A 423 22.63 8.41 23.96
N MET A 424 21.42 8.77 24.38
CA MET A 424 20.63 9.77 23.67
C MET A 424 21.22 11.16 23.89
N THR A 425 21.73 11.74 22.81
CA THR A 425 22.37 13.04 22.80
C THR A 425 21.81 13.88 21.65
N TYR A 426 21.90 15.19 21.80
CA TYR A 426 21.61 16.15 20.74
C TYR A 426 22.74 17.15 20.66
N ASP A 427 23.06 17.61 19.46
CA ASP A 427 24.01 18.71 19.27
C ASP A 427 23.25 20.03 19.26
N THR A 428 23.78 21.00 20.00
CA THR A 428 23.36 22.41 19.92
C THR A 428 24.53 23.24 19.40
N VAL A 429 24.23 24.34 18.72
CA VAL A 429 25.22 25.31 18.27
C VAL A 429 25.20 26.47 19.25
N THR A 430 26.33 26.76 19.90
CA THR A 430 26.42 27.89 20.84
C THR A 430 26.33 29.22 20.11
N ALA A 431 26.13 30.32 20.84
CA ALA A 431 26.09 31.67 20.26
C ALA A 431 27.39 32.03 19.51
N GLU A 432 28.50 31.37 19.86
CA GLU A 432 29.83 31.51 19.27
C GLU A 432 30.04 30.60 18.04
N GLY A 433 29.05 29.80 17.65
CA GLY A 433 29.11 28.94 16.46
C GLY A 433 29.75 27.56 16.66
N GLU A 434 30.10 27.18 17.90
CA GLU A 434 30.66 25.86 18.21
C GLU A 434 29.55 24.81 18.40
N VAL A 435 29.78 23.60 17.89
CA VAL A 435 28.86 22.47 18.04
C VAL A 435 29.14 21.76 19.37
N LYS A 436 28.16 21.73 20.28
CA LYS A 436 28.24 21.06 21.58
C LYS A 436 27.23 19.93 21.65
N THR A 437 27.71 18.71 21.88
CA THR A 437 26.85 17.55 22.16
C THR A 437 26.43 17.54 23.62
N LEU A 438 25.11 17.49 23.87
CA LEU A 438 24.50 17.47 25.20
C LEU A 438 23.65 16.21 25.39
N PRO A 439 23.58 15.67 26.62
CA PRO A 439 22.66 14.58 26.93
C PRO A 439 21.22 15.06 26.84
N LEU A 440 20.36 14.23 26.25
CA LEU A 440 18.92 14.50 26.18
C LEU A 440 18.27 14.44 27.57
N PHE A 441 18.82 13.60 28.45
CA PHE A 441 18.41 13.40 29.83
C PHE A 441 19.56 13.76 30.79
N PRO A 442 19.78 15.05 31.09
CA PRO A 442 20.89 15.46 31.96
C PRO A 442 20.76 14.93 33.40
N GLU A 443 19.55 14.57 33.85
CA GLU A 443 19.35 13.99 35.18
C GLU A 443 19.68 12.49 35.27
N ILE A 444 19.87 11.81 34.14
CA ILE A 444 20.22 10.39 34.10
C ILE A 444 21.74 10.23 34.03
N SER A 445 22.29 9.58 35.05
CA SER A 445 23.72 9.28 35.19
C SER A 445 23.94 7.83 35.60
N ASP A 446 25.20 7.38 35.66
CA ASP A 446 25.54 6.04 36.15
C ASP A 446 25.11 5.75 37.60
N LYS A 447 24.73 6.78 38.35
CA LYS A 447 24.23 6.69 39.73
C LYS A 447 22.71 6.76 39.84
N SER A 448 22.00 7.06 38.75
CA SER A 448 20.55 7.19 38.78
C SER A 448 19.92 5.80 38.87
N ASP A 449 19.05 5.60 39.87
CA ASP A 449 18.32 4.34 40.08
C ASP A 449 16.99 4.29 39.33
N PHE A 450 16.42 5.46 39.02
CA PHE A 450 15.17 5.60 38.28
C PHE A 450 15.08 6.96 37.57
N TYR A 451 14.12 7.08 36.66
CA TYR A 451 13.70 8.33 36.03
C TYR A 451 12.18 8.36 35.88
N THR A 452 11.52 9.49 36.12
CA THR A 452 10.06 9.60 36.06
C THR A 452 9.61 10.59 35.00
N PHE A 453 8.90 10.10 33.98
CA PHE A 453 8.16 10.95 33.05
C PHE A 453 6.88 11.47 33.71
N LYS A 454 6.55 12.75 33.46
CA LYS A 454 5.33 13.39 33.97
C LYS A 454 4.64 14.20 32.88
N SER A 455 3.31 14.11 32.82
CA SER A 455 2.46 14.94 31.97
C SER A 455 1.12 15.20 32.66
N PRO A 456 0.74 16.46 32.91
CA PRO A 456 -0.52 16.80 33.60
C PRO A 456 -1.78 16.20 32.94
N ASN A 457 -1.77 16.15 31.60
CA ASN A 457 -2.87 15.67 30.76
C ASN A 457 -2.73 14.18 30.38
N GLY A 458 -1.83 13.45 31.04
CA GLY A 458 -1.50 12.07 30.70
C GLY A 458 -0.34 11.97 29.70
N LEU A 459 0.44 10.90 29.82
CA LEU A 459 1.64 10.66 29.02
C LEU A 459 1.33 10.48 27.53
N LEU A 460 0.13 10.03 27.16
CA LEU A 460 -0.27 9.93 25.76
C LEU A 460 -0.34 11.29 25.06
N SER A 461 -0.47 12.39 25.83
CA SER A 461 -0.42 13.77 25.32
C SER A 461 1.00 14.32 25.22
N ALA A 462 2.00 13.61 25.76
CA ALA A 462 3.39 14.04 25.66
C ALA A 462 4.00 13.52 24.35
N THR A 463 4.57 14.44 23.57
CA THR A 463 5.03 14.25 22.19
C THR A 463 5.85 12.97 21.98
N GLN A 464 6.75 12.64 22.90
CA GLN A 464 7.59 11.44 22.82
C GLN A 464 6.83 10.11 22.88
N PHE A 465 5.64 10.07 23.50
CA PHE A 465 4.79 8.87 23.53
C PHE A 465 3.68 8.94 22.48
N THR A 466 3.16 10.15 22.21
CA THR A 466 2.16 10.36 21.16
C THR A 466 2.65 9.90 19.79
N GLN A 467 3.90 10.26 19.43
CA GLN A 467 4.43 9.96 18.10
C GLN A 467 4.55 8.45 17.81
N PRO A 468 5.20 7.64 18.68
CA PRO A 468 5.17 6.18 18.52
C PRO A 468 3.77 5.60 18.52
N ALA A 469 2.90 6.07 19.42
CA ALA A 469 1.56 5.51 19.54
C ALA A 469 0.72 5.70 18.26
N LEU A 470 0.70 6.93 17.69
CA LEU A 470 -0.01 7.19 16.43
C LEU A 470 0.58 6.39 15.28
N THR A 471 1.90 6.37 15.17
CA THR A 471 2.61 5.61 14.13
C THR A 471 2.26 4.12 14.17
N LEU A 472 2.12 3.55 15.37
CA LEU A 472 1.74 2.14 15.55
C LEU A 472 0.28 1.87 15.20
N VAL A 473 -0.65 2.78 15.54
CA VAL A 473 -2.05 2.67 15.10
C VAL A 473 -2.12 2.61 13.56
N GLU A 474 -1.42 3.53 12.91
CA GLU A 474 -1.42 3.66 11.45
C GLU A 474 -0.78 2.44 10.77
N LYS A 475 0.40 2.02 11.25
CA LYS A 475 1.08 0.82 10.74
C LYS A 475 0.23 -0.43 10.96
N ALA A 476 -0.35 -0.61 12.15
CA ALA A 476 -1.19 -1.78 12.44
C ALA A 476 -2.46 -1.83 11.59
N ALA A 477 -3.11 -0.68 11.36
CA ALA A 477 -4.26 -0.58 10.47
C ALA A 477 -3.88 -0.89 9.01
N PHE A 478 -2.74 -0.38 8.55
CA PHE A 478 -2.26 -0.65 7.20
C PHE A 478 -1.89 -2.13 6.99
N GLU A 479 -1.19 -2.76 7.93
CA GLU A 479 -0.84 -4.18 7.84
C GLU A 479 -2.09 -5.09 7.86
N ASP A 480 -3.13 -4.73 8.62
CA ASP A 480 -4.41 -5.42 8.56
C ASP A 480 -5.05 -5.31 7.16
N MET A 481 -5.01 -4.11 6.54
CA MET A 481 -5.49 -3.92 5.17
C MET A 481 -4.69 -4.71 4.14
N VAL A 482 -3.36 -4.80 4.30
CA VAL A 482 -2.47 -5.64 3.47
C VAL A 482 -2.88 -7.11 3.59
N SER A 483 -3.09 -7.61 4.81
CA SER A 483 -3.46 -9.01 5.06
C SER A 483 -4.80 -9.40 4.43
N LYS A 484 -5.69 -8.42 4.23
CA LYS A 484 -7.00 -8.56 3.58
C LYS A 484 -6.95 -8.32 2.06
N GLY A 485 -5.76 -8.11 1.49
CA GLY A 485 -5.58 -7.88 0.06
C GLY A 485 -6.19 -6.56 -0.45
N LEU A 486 -6.36 -5.56 0.43
CA LEU A 486 -7.05 -4.31 0.10
C LEU A 486 -6.17 -3.25 -0.55
N ILE A 487 -4.84 -3.38 -0.43
CA ILE A 487 -3.90 -2.35 -0.88
C ILE A 487 -3.70 -2.40 -2.38
N GLN A 488 -4.03 -1.30 -3.05
CA GLN A 488 -3.76 -1.14 -4.48
C GLN A 488 -2.25 -1.05 -4.73
N GLN A 489 -1.76 -1.87 -5.66
CA GLN A 489 -0.38 -1.79 -6.12
C GLN A 489 -0.12 -0.45 -6.81
N ASN A 490 1.04 0.14 -6.56
CA ASN A 490 1.47 1.42 -7.13
C ASN A 490 0.64 2.66 -6.73
N ALA A 491 -0.18 2.58 -5.66
CA ALA A 491 -0.88 3.76 -5.16
C ALA A 491 0.11 4.84 -4.66
N PRO A 492 -0.11 6.12 -5.00
CA PRO A 492 0.62 7.22 -4.38
C PRO A 492 0.30 7.32 -2.89
N PHE A 493 1.25 7.82 -2.11
CA PHE A 493 1.11 7.95 -0.68
C PHE A 493 1.85 9.16 -0.13
N ALA A 494 1.27 9.74 0.92
CA ALA A 494 1.82 10.89 1.64
C ALA A 494 1.44 10.80 3.11
N GLY A 495 2.19 11.42 4.00
CA GLY A 495 1.83 11.48 5.40
C GLY A 495 2.04 12.87 5.95
N HIS A 496 1.06 13.41 6.68
CA HIS A 496 1.15 14.75 7.23
C HIS A 496 2.09 14.75 8.43
N SER A 497 3.21 15.47 8.34
CA SER A 497 4.21 15.58 9.42
C SER A 497 4.69 14.22 9.94
N LEU A 498 4.16 13.74 11.07
CA LEU A 498 4.48 12.43 11.65
C LEU A 498 4.11 11.27 10.73
N GLY A 499 2.98 11.37 10.02
CA GLY A 499 2.51 10.32 9.13
C GLY A 499 3.50 9.99 8.00
N GLU A 500 4.46 10.87 7.71
CA GLU A 500 5.52 10.61 6.72
C GLU A 500 6.37 9.40 7.13
N TYR A 501 6.67 9.24 8.42
CA TYR A 501 7.41 8.08 8.92
C TYR A 501 6.55 6.81 8.85
N ALA A 502 5.27 6.92 9.21
CA ALA A 502 4.34 5.81 9.17
C ALA A 502 4.13 5.30 7.73
N THR A 503 3.98 6.20 6.75
CA THR A 503 3.87 5.80 5.32
C THR A 503 5.15 5.17 4.78
N LEU A 504 6.32 5.73 5.09
CA LEU A 504 7.59 5.17 4.63
C LEU A 504 7.86 3.79 5.24
N ALA A 505 7.41 3.54 6.47
CA ALA A 505 7.47 2.21 7.07
C ALA A 505 6.38 1.26 6.56
N SER A 506 5.17 1.75 6.32
CA SER A 506 4.01 0.93 5.91
C SER A 506 4.06 0.55 4.43
N ILE A 507 4.23 1.55 3.56
CA ILE A 507 4.14 1.40 2.10
C ILE A 507 5.54 1.33 1.48
N GLY A 508 6.47 2.16 1.96
CA GLY A 508 7.86 2.18 1.48
C GLY A 508 8.72 1.01 1.99
N ASN A 509 8.30 0.36 3.09
CA ASN A 509 9.04 -0.68 3.82
C ASN A 509 10.50 -0.30 4.16
N VAL A 510 10.74 1.00 4.40
CA VAL A 510 12.08 1.58 4.63
C VAL A 510 12.59 1.26 6.04
N LEU A 511 11.68 1.11 6.99
CA LEU A 511 11.97 0.98 8.43
C LEU A 511 11.24 -0.25 9.00
N PRO A 512 11.97 -1.20 9.61
CA PRO A 512 11.38 -2.16 10.54
C PRO A 512 10.64 -1.46 11.68
N ILE A 513 9.73 -2.18 12.34
CA ILE A 513 8.89 -1.62 13.40
C ILE A 513 9.75 -1.07 14.55
N GLU A 514 10.78 -1.80 14.96
CA GLU A 514 11.72 -1.45 16.02
C GLU A 514 12.48 -0.14 15.69
N SER A 515 13.00 -0.06 14.48
CA SER A 515 13.70 1.13 13.98
C SER A 515 12.76 2.34 13.85
N LEU A 516 11.53 2.11 13.43
CA LEU A 516 10.49 3.14 13.30
C LEU A 516 10.18 3.76 14.66
N ILE A 517 9.89 2.93 15.66
CA ILE A 517 9.52 3.42 17.00
C ILE A 517 10.69 4.10 17.72
N ASP A 518 11.93 3.62 17.54
CA ASP A 518 13.14 4.29 18.02
C ASP A 518 13.26 5.70 17.43
N LEU A 519 13.06 5.81 16.11
CA LEU A 519 13.16 7.06 15.37
C LEU A 519 12.11 8.08 15.80
N VAL A 520 10.84 7.68 15.89
CA VAL A 520 9.76 8.62 16.25
C VAL A 520 9.76 8.94 17.76
N PHE A 521 10.22 8.02 18.62
CA PHE A 521 10.47 8.31 20.04
C PHE A 521 11.58 9.35 20.20
N PHE A 522 12.73 9.12 19.55
CA PHE A 522 13.86 10.05 19.56
C PHE A 522 13.49 11.41 18.94
N ARG A 523 12.70 11.42 17.85
CA ARG A 523 12.16 12.64 17.25
C ARG A 523 11.34 13.42 18.27
N GLY A 524 10.37 12.79 18.93
CA GLY A 524 9.53 13.45 19.92
C GLY A 524 10.32 14.01 21.10
N MET A 525 11.32 13.28 21.58
CA MET A 525 12.20 13.76 22.64
C MET A 525 13.08 14.94 22.21
N THR A 526 13.71 14.87 21.04
CA THR A 526 14.57 15.95 20.52
C THR A 526 13.79 17.25 20.37
N MET A 527 12.55 17.16 19.90
CA MET A 527 11.65 18.32 19.78
C MET A 527 11.29 18.91 21.14
N GLN A 528 11.07 18.05 22.15
CA GLN A 528 10.73 18.49 23.50
C GLN A 528 11.89 19.21 24.20
N SER A 529 13.11 18.69 24.04
CA SER A 529 14.33 19.22 24.67
C SER A 529 14.89 20.46 23.96
N ALA A 530 14.46 20.74 22.73
CA ALA A 530 14.93 21.90 21.96
C ALA A 530 14.37 23.25 22.47
N VAL A 531 13.33 23.23 23.31
CA VAL A 531 12.66 24.44 23.80
C VAL A 531 12.96 24.65 25.27
N GLU A 532 13.45 25.83 25.63
CA GLU A 532 13.63 26.24 27.01
C GLU A 532 12.27 26.37 27.71
N ARG A 533 12.21 25.90 28.96
CA ARG A 533 10.98 25.85 29.76
C ARG A 533 11.19 26.54 31.09
N ASP A 534 10.15 27.17 31.59
CA ASP A 534 10.13 27.77 32.92
C ASP A 534 10.05 26.71 34.04
N GLU A 535 10.09 27.14 35.29
CA GLU A 535 10.00 26.26 36.47
C GLU A 535 8.70 25.43 36.53
N LEU A 536 7.67 25.84 35.79
CA LEU A 536 6.39 25.14 35.67
C LEU A 536 6.32 24.24 34.42
N GLY A 537 7.43 24.12 33.68
CA GLY A 537 7.54 23.31 32.48
C GLY A 537 6.90 23.91 31.24
N ARG A 538 6.51 25.20 31.27
CA ARG A 538 5.86 25.90 30.15
C ARG A 538 6.90 26.51 29.22
N SER A 539 6.55 26.60 27.95
CA SER A 539 7.37 27.21 26.90
C SER A 539 6.78 28.56 26.46
N ASP A 540 7.62 29.47 25.96
CA ASP A 540 7.19 30.75 25.37
C ASP A 540 6.81 30.61 23.88
N TYR A 541 6.56 29.39 23.40
CA TYR A 541 6.17 29.07 22.03
C TYR A 541 4.84 28.33 21.97
N GLY A 542 4.19 28.40 20.80
CA GLY A 542 2.97 27.66 20.52
C GLY A 542 2.63 27.61 19.04
N MET A 543 1.39 27.19 18.76
CA MET A 543 0.84 27.10 17.41
C MET A 543 -0.63 27.53 17.38
N VAL A 544 -1.04 28.20 16.31
CA VAL A 544 -2.43 28.61 16.07
C VAL A 544 -2.88 28.19 14.67
N ALA A 545 -4.05 27.58 14.58
CA ALA A 545 -4.72 27.37 13.29
C ALA A 545 -5.38 28.69 12.84
N VAL A 546 -5.16 29.08 11.59
CA VAL A 546 -5.64 30.33 11.00
C VAL A 546 -6.56 30.02 9.82
N ASN A 547 -7.75 30.64 9.81
CA ASN A 547 -8.67 30.62 8.69
C ASN A 547 -8.85 32.03 8.10
N PRO A 548 -8.09 32.39 7.05
CA PRO A 548 -8.13 33.72 6.44
C PRO A 548 -9.51 34.12 5.92
N SER A 549 -10.30 33.18 5.40
CA SER A 549 -11.63 33.45 4.85
C SER A 549 -12.61 34.05 5.88
N ARG A 550 -12.37 33.86 7.19
CA ARG A 550 -13.18 34.47 8.25
C ARG A 550 -12.94 35.96 8.41
N ILE A 551 -11.78 36.45 8.00
CA ILE A 551 -11.47 37.89 7.99
C ILE A 551 -12.14 38.52 6.77
N SER A 552 -11.72 38.12 5.57
CA SER A 552 -12.28 38.57 4.30
C SER A 552 -12.10 37.49 3.23
N LYS A 553 -13.01 37.43 2.24
CA LYS A 553 -12.87 36.55 1.06
C LYS A 553 -11.64 36.89 0.21
N SER A 554 -11.14 38.12 0.32
CA SER A 554 -9.99 38.61 -0.42
C SER A 554 -8.64 38.30 0.25
N LEU A 555 -8.64 37.83 1.50
CA LEU A 555 -7.42 37.49 2.24
C LEU A 555 -6.94 36.10 1.83
N THR A 556 -6.17 36.03 0.74
CA THR A 556 -5.54 34.82 0.21
C THR A 556 -4.27 34.41 0.97
N GLU A 557 -3.70 33.24 0.64
CA GLU A 557 -2.42 32.74 1.17
C GLU A 557 -1.30 33.79 1.17
N ASN A 558 -1.06 34.43 0.02
CA ASN A 558 0.03 35.41 -0.13
C ASN A 558 -0.08 36.58 0.85
N TYR A 559 -1.30 37.03 1.17
CA TYR A 559 -1.51 38.11 2.13
C TYR A 559 -1.31 37.63 3.57
N LEU A 560 -1.73 36.40 3.90
CA LEU A 560 -1.42 35.81 5.20
C LEU A 560 0.10 35.69 5.38
N LYS A 561 0.82 35.22 4.35
CA LYS A 561 2.27 35.13 4.36
C LYS A 561 2.92 36.49 4.59
N TYR A 562 2.50 37.52 3.85
CA TYR A 562 2.99 38.88 4.04
C TYR A 562 2.75 39.40 5.46
N LEU A 563 1.57 39.13 6.05
CA LEU A 563 1.25 39.52 7.43
C LEU A 563 2.16 38.81 8.44
N VAL A 564 2.34 37.50 8.30
CA VAL A 564 3.21 36.70 9.19
C VAL A 564 4.67 37.18 9.09
N ASP A 565 5.17 37.38 7.87
CA ASP A 565 6.53 37.89 7.62
C ASP A 565 6.71 39.29 8.21
N SER A 566 5.71 40.17 8.05
CA SER A 566 5.75 41.53 8.62
C SER A 566 5.77 41.51 10.14
N ILE A 567 4.93 40.68 10.78
CA ILE A 567 4.93 40.55 12.25
C ILE A 567 6.26 39.99 12.74
N SER A 568 6.80 38.95 12.10
CA SER A 568 8.10 38.39 12.49
C SER A 568 9.22 39.42 12.35
N HIS A 569 9.18 40.26 11.30
CA HIS A 569 10.17 41.31 11.07
C HIS A 569 10.06 42.44 12.11
N GLU A 570 8.87 43.00 12.36
CA GLU A 570 8.70 44.11 13.31
C GLU A 570 8.97 43.68 14.76
N THR A 571 8.64 42.44 15.12
CA THR A 571 8.86 41.92 16.48
C THR A 571 10.26 41.33 16.70
N GLN A 572 11.03 41.11 15.62
CA GLN A 572 12.31 40.39 15.65
C GLN A 572 12.22 39.02 16.35
N SER A 573 11.06 38.36 16.26
CA SER A 573 10.76 37.10 16.93
C SER A 573 10.18 36.07 15.97
N LEU A 574 10.20 34.80 16.38
CA LEU A 574 9.79 33.66 15.55
C LEU A 574 8.28 33.72 15.28
N LEU A 575 7.90 33.72 14.00
CA LEU A 575 6.54 33.47 13.54
C LEU A 575 6.59 32.97 12.10
N ASP A 576 6.24 31.71 11.87
CA ASP A 576 6.29 31.06 10.55
C ASP A 576 4.96 30.36 10.27
N ILE A 577 4.51 30.38 9.00
CA ILE A 577 3.46 29.46 8.53
C ILE A 577 4.10 28.09 8.34
N VAL A 578 3.64 27.10 9.09
CA VAL A 578 4.27 25.77 9.17
C VAL A 578 3.43 24.65 8.58
N ASN A 579 2.12 24.86 8.44
CA ASN A 579 1.26 23.94 7.71
C ASN A 579 0.35 24.68 6.72
N PHE A 580 0.45 24.28 5.46
CA PHE A 580 -0.41 24.71 4.35
C PHE A 580 -1.42 23.59 4.09
N ASN A 581 -2.52 23.56 4.86
CA ASN A 581 -3.44 22.42 4.86
C ASN A 581 -4.52 22.54 3.78
N VAL A 582 -5.24 23.67 3.76
CA VAL A 582 -6.33 23.91 2.81
C VAL A 582 -6.25 25.35 2.33
N GLU A 583 -6.17 25.52 1.01
CA GLU A 583 -6.02 26.82 0.37
C GLU A 583 -7.12 27.80 0.84
N ASN A 584 -6.66 28.95 1.33
CA ASN A 584 -7.47 30.08 1.82
C ASN A 584 -8.41 29.74 3.01
N TRP A 585 -8.30 28.55 3.59
CA TRP A 585 -9.20 28.06 4.64
C TRP A 585 -8.48 27.60 5.91
N GLN A 586 -7.39 26.84 5.79
CA GLN A 586 -6.71 26.30 6.96
C GLN A 586 -5.20 26.34 6.78
N TYR A 587 -4.57 27.17 7.60
CA TYR A 587 -3.13 27.23 7.79
C TYR A 587 -2.83 27.03 9.26
N VAL A 588 -1.60 26.64 9.59
CA VAL A 588 -1.10 26.65 10.96
C VAL A 588 0.13 27.53 11.03
N VAL A 589 0.11 28.47 11.96
CA VAL A 589 1.21 29.40 12.24
C VAL A 589 1.82 29.03 13.57
N SER A 590 3.15 28.98 13.61
CA SER A 590 3.92 28.64 14.79
C SER A 590 4.91 29.75 15.12
N GLY A 591 5.12 30.02 16.40
CA GLY A 591 5.97 31.12 16.82
C GLY A 591 6.00 31.33 18.32
N SER A 592 6.59 32.44 18.75
CA SER A 592 6.51 32.86 20.15
C SER A 592 5.06 33.21 20.52
N LEU A 593 4.68 32.96 21.77
CA LEU A 593 3.32 33.25 22.26
C LEU A 593 2.97 34.73 22.06
N THR A 594 3.96 35.63 22.22
CA THR A 594 3.79 37.05 21.93
C THR A 594 3.41 37.30 20.47
N CYS A 595 4.14 36.71 19.51
CA CYS A 595 3.84 36.93 18.08
C CYS A 595 2.51 36.31 17.65
N LEU A 596 2.14 35.16 18.24
CA LEU A 596 0.86 34.51 17.98
C LEU A 596 -0.32 35.34 18.49
N ASP A 597 -0.18 35.96 19.67
CA ASP A 597 -1.16 36.89 20.23
C ASP A 597 -1.25 38.17 19.37
N VAL A 598 -0.12 38.72 18.93
CA VAL A 598 -0.08 39.85 17.98
C VAL A 598 -0.80 39.50 16.68
N LEU A 599 -0.53 38.33 16.09
CA LEU A 599 -1.21 37.87 14.87
C LEU A 599 -2.73 37.78 15.07
N ALA A 600 -3.19 37.21 16.18
CA ALA A 600 -4.60 37.14 16.50
C ALA A 600 -5.22 38.55 16.61
N ASN A 601 -4.54 39.47 17.31
CA ASN A 601 -4.99 40.84 17.50
C ASN A 601 -5.03 41.66 16.20
N VAL A 602 -4.02 41.50 15.34
CA VAL A 602 -3.98 42.14 14.01
C VAL A 602 -5.14 41.64 13.15
N LEU A 603 -5.34 40.33 13.06
CA LEU A 603 -6.46 39.75 12.30
C LEU A 603 -7.83 40.19 12.86
N ASN A 604 -7.96 40.25 14.18
CA ASN A 604 -9.17 40.75 14.83
C ASN A 604 -9.42 42.24 14.50
N TYR A 605 -8.37 43.06 14.52
CA TYR A 605 -8.46 44.47 14.17
C TYR A 605 -8.90 44.65 12.72
N LEU A 606 -8.27 43.94 11.77
CA LEU A 606 -8.65 43.98 10.36
C LEU A 606 -10.12 43.62 10.15
N LYS A 607 -10.63 42.61 10.87
CA LYS A 607 -12.04 42.24 10.83
C LYS A 607 -12.95 43.32 11.40
N SER A 608 -12.65 43.82 12.59
CA SER A 608 -13.49 44.80 13.30
C SER A 608 -13.50 46.16 12.63
N ALA A 609 -12.37 46.58 12.06
CA ALA A 609 -12.26 47.83 11.30
C ALA A 609 -12.75 47.68 9.85
N ASN A 610 -13.17 46.48 9.43
CA ASN A 610 -13.60 46.14 8.08
C ASN A 610 -12.57 46.54 7.00
N ILE A 611 -11.29 46.37 7.34
CA ILE A 611 -10.16 46.70 6.48
C ILE A 611 -9.89 45.53 5.54
N ASP A 612 -9.96 45.79 4.24
CA ASP A 612 -9.64 44.81 3.20
C ASP A 612 -8.21 45.01 2.71
N LEU A 613 -7.29 44.20 3.25
CA LEU A 613 -5.85 44.29 2.92
C LEU A 613 -5.58 44.14 1.43
N ALA A 614 -6.37 43.32 0.73
CA ALA A 614 -6.20 43.09 -0.71
C ALA A 614 -6.62 44.30 -1.54
N LYS A 615 -7.58 45.10 -1.06
CA LYS A 615 -7.94 46.39 -1.67
C LYS A 615 -6.88 47.44 -1.39
N LEU A 616 -6.44 47.55 -0.14
CA LEU A 616 -5.38 48.50 0.23
C LEU A 616 -4.10 48.26 -0.57
N MET A 617 -3.72 47.00 -0.81
CA MET A 617 -2.55 46.66 -1.64
C MET A 617 -2.69 47.04 -3.12
N LYS A 618 -3.93 47.30 -3.61
CA LYS A 618 -4.18 47.77 -4.98
C LYS A 618 -4.31 49.29 -5.05
N GLU A 619 -4.75 49.92 -3.97
CA GLU A 619 -5.08 51.35 -3.92
C GLU A 619 -3.94 52.21 -3.35
N MET A 620 -3.03 51.63 -2.57
CA MET A 620 -1.91 52.32 -1.92
C MET A 620 -0.55 51.87 -2.48
N SER A 621 0.48 52.70 -2.29
CA SER A 621 1.86 52.30 -2.54
C SER A 621 2.31 51.22 -1.53
N LEU A 622 3.29 50.41 -1.90
CA LEU A 622 3.87 49.38 -1.02
C LEU A 622 4.47 49.99 0.27
N GLU A 623 5.03 51.20 0.17
CA GLU A 623 5.65 51.91 1.30
C GLU A 623 4.59 52.39 2.29
N ASP A 624 3.51 53.03 1.80
CA ASP A 624 2.42 53.52 2.65
C ASP A 624 1.68 52.38 3.35
N LEU A 625 1.45 51.27 2.63
CA LEU A 625 0.84 50.07 3.21
C LEU A 625 1.71 49.49 4.33
N LYS A 626 3.02 49.41 4.10
CA LYS A 626 3.97 48.90 5.11
C LYS A 626 3.91 49.76 6.36
N GLU A 627 3.95 51.08 6.22
CA GLU A 627 3.86 52.00 7.35
C GLU A 627 2.55 51.82 8.13
N HIS A 628 1.41 51.75 7.43
CA HIS A 628 0.10 51.54 8.04
C HIS A 628 0.03 50.21 8.80
N LEU A 629 0.55 49.14 8.19
CA LEU A 629 0.58 47.81 8.81
C LEU A 629 1.52 47.78 10.02
N SER A 630 2.71 48.37 9.93
CA SER A 630 3.66 48.47 11.05
C SER A 630 3.07 49.25 12.23
N GLN A 631 2.29 50.31 11.99
CA GLN A 631 1.56 51.02 13.06
C GLN A 631 0.54 50.11 13.77
N ILE A 632 -0.23 49.30 13.02
CA ILE A 632 -1.17 48.33 13.58
C ILE A 632 -0.41 47.27 14.40
N ILE A 633 0.68 46.71 13.83
CA ILE A 633 1.50 45.69 14.49
C ILE A 633 2.10 46.23 15.79
N HIS A 634 2.68 47.43 15.80
CA HIS A 634 3.25 48.05 17.00
C HIS A 634 2.19 48.30 18.08
N SER A 635 0.99 48.74 17.69
CA SER A 635 -0.13 48.90 18.64
C SER A 635 -0.54 47.57 19.27
N CYS A 636 -0.66 46.51 18.46
CA CYS A 636 -0.97 45.16 18.94
C CYS A 636 0.16 44.59 19.81
N LEU A 637 1.42 44.81 19.44
CA LEU A 637 2.60 44.36 20.19
C LEU A 637 2.66 45.00 21.58
N ALA A 638 2.41 46.32 21.68
CA ALA A 638 2.37 47.01 22.98
C ALA A 638 1.34 46.39 23.92
N LYS A 639 0.15 46.04 23.41
CA LYS A 639 -0.90 45.35 24.19
C LYS A 639 -0.49 43.95 24.62
N SER A 640 0.12 43.17 23.72
CA SER A 640 0.59 41.82 24.04
C SER A 640 1.72 41.82 25.07
N LEU A 641 2.63 42.80 25.01
CA LEU A 641 3.69 42.99 26.00
C LEU A 641 3.12 43.42 27.36
N GLU A 642 2.14 44.33 27.38
CA GLU A 642 1.44 44.71 28.60
C GLU A 642 0.76 43.50 29.24
N LYS A 643 0.03 42.68 28.46
CA LYS A 643 -0.60 41.42 28.92
C LYS A 643 0.43 40.45 29.51
N LYS A 644 1.60 40.31 28.86
CA LYS A 644 2.71 39.48 29.37
C LYS A 644 3.25 40.02 30.69
N SER A 645 3.39 41.34 30.83
CA SER A 645 3.90 41.96 32.06
C SER A 645 2.95 41.80 33.25
N GLN A 646 1.63 41.84 33.01
CA GLN A 646 0.62 41.71 34.07
C GLN A 646 0.46 40.27 34.58
N HIS A 647 0.57 39.28 33.69
CA HIS A 647 0.29 37.88 34.01
C HIS A 647 1.53 36.98 34.06
N GLY A 648 2.71 37.50 33.68
CA GLY A 648 3.97 36.77 33.58
C GLY A 648 4.04 35.76 32.42
N PHE A 649 2.92 35.45 31.76
CA PHE A 649 2.82 34.47 30.68
C PHE A 649 1.64 34.83 29.75
N ILE A 650 1.78 34.55 28.46
CA ILE A 650 0.70 34.80 27.48
C ILE A 650 -0.14 33.53 27.31
N ASN A 651 -1.39 33.60 27.77
CA ASN A 651 -2.39 32.59 27.40
C ASN A 651 -3.05 33.03 26.08
N LEU A 652 -2.86 32.23 25.04
CA LEU A 652 -3.45 32.47 23.73
C LEU A 652 -4.96 32.30 23.79
N GLU A 653 -5.67 33.30 23.27
CA GLU A 653 -7.13 33.31 23.18
C GLU A 653 -7.60 33.08 21.74
N ARG A 654 -8.83 32.60 21.60
CA ARG A 654 -9.44 32.40 20.28
C ARG A 654 -9.82 33.75 19.67
N GLY A 655 -9.32 34.04 18.46
CA GLY A 655 -9.73 35.19 17.67
C GLY A 655 -10.86 34.88 16.68
N TYR A 656 -11.19 35.86 15.82
CA TYR A 656 -12.17 35.65 14.74
C TYR A 656 -11.71 34.60 13.73
N ALA A 657 -10.42 34.61 13.38
CA ALA A 657 -9.81 33.71 12.42
C ALA A 657 -8.75 32.77 13.02
N THR A 658 -8.37 32.95 14.29
CA THR A 658 -7.31 32.17 14.93
C THR A 658 -7.89 31.23 16.00
N ILE A 659 -7.40 29.99 16.03
CA ILE A 659 -7.74 28.98 17.02
C ILE A 659 -6.42 28.41 17.58
N PRO A 660 -6.07 28.70 18.84
CA PRO A 660 -4.90 28.11 19.48
C PRO A 660 -4.96 26.58 19.51
N LEU A 661 -3.83 25.92 19.27
CA LEU A 661 -3.72 24.47 19.35
C LEU A 661 -3.33 24.07 20.78
N PRO A 662 -4.25 23.53 21.60
CA PRO A 662 -3.98 23.25 23.00
C PRO A 662 -2.96 22.14 23.16
N GLY A 663 -2.06 22.29 24.13
CA GLY A 663 -1.06 21.27 24.48
C GLY A 663 0.14 21.19 23.53
N ILE A 664 0.20 22.05 22.50
CA ILE A 664 1.36 22.16 21.60
C ILE A 664 2.16 23.40 21.97
N ASP A 665 3.32 23.18 22.58
CA ASP A 665 4.18 24.24 23.11
C ASP A 665 5.60 24.21 22.50
N VAL A 666 5.76 23.52 21.37
CA VAL A 666 7.00 23.47 20.60
C VAL A 666 6.70 23.94 19.17
N PRO A 667 7.54 24.81 18.58
CA PRO A 667 7.22 25.40 17.29
C PRO A 667 7.62 24.49 16.11
N PHE A 668 6.83 23.45 15.87
CA PHE A 668 7.13 22.42 14.88
C PHE A 668 7.24 22.95 13.45
N HIS A 669 8.14 22.37 12.66
CA HIS A 669 8.42 22.72 11.25
C HIS A 669 8.88 24.17 11.01
N SER A 670 9.05 24.96 12.06
CA SER A 670 9.59 26.31 11.96
C SER A 670 11.12 26.30 11.83
N ARG A 671 11.68 27.45 11.47
CA ARG A 671 13.15 27.63 11.41
C ARG A 671 13.86 27.44 12.76
N PHE A 672 13.13 27.49 13.87
CA PHE A 672 13.67 27.32 15.22
C PHE A 672 14.37 25.97 15.41
N LEU A 673 13.82 24.90 14.83
CA LEU A 673 14.34 23.54 15.01
C LEU A 673 15.44 23.16 14.00
N LEU A 674 15.91 24.09 13.16
CA LEU A 674 16.96 23.82 12.17
C LEU A 674 18.28 23.38 12.81
N SER A 675 18.61 23.87 14.00
CA SER A 675 19.80 23.47 14.76
C SER A 675 19.79 21.96 15.10
N GLY A 676 18.61 21.38 15.37
CA GLY A 676 18.43 19.97 15.70
C GLY A 676 18.47 19.02 14.49
N VAL A 677 18.54 19.53 13.26
CA VAL A 677 18.47 18.69 12.03
C VAL A 677 19.71 17.82 11.85
N VAL A 678 20.91 18.32 12.18
CA VAL A 678 22.16 17.57 12.00
C VAL A 678 22.23 16.34 12.92
N PRO A 679 21.98 16.46 14.24
CA PRO A 679 21.88 15.30 15.14
C PRO A 679 20.84 14.28 14.67
N PHE A 680 19.65 14.77 14.33
CA PHE A 680 18.55 13.89 13.90
C PHE A 680 18.88 13.15 12.60
N ARG A 681 19.56 13.80 11.65
CA ARG A 681 20.09 13.15 10.45
C ARG A 681 21.11 12.06 10.77
N ASN A 682 22.02 12.30 11.72
CA ASN A 682 23.01 11.29 12.12
C ASN A 682 22.33 10.08 12.77
N PHE A 683 21.26 10.30 13.53
CA PHE A 683 20.42 9.23 14.05
C PHE A 683 19.76 8.44 12.91
N ILE A 684 19.10 9.12 11.96
CA ILE A 684 18.50 8.48 10.77
C ILE A 684 19.52 7.62 10.02
N LEU A 685 20.76 8.08 9.82
CA LEU A 685 21.80 7.33 9.11
C LEU A 685 22.26 6.06 9.84
N ARG A 686 22.03 5.97 11.15
CA ARG A 686 22.30 4.76 11.94
C ARG A 686 21.10 3.80 11.94
N THR A 687 19.90 4.34 11.81
CA THR A 687 18.64 3.59 11.89
C THR A 687 18.17 3.07 10.53
N ILE A 688 18.33 3.85 9.44
CA ILE A 688 17.96 3.45 8.08
C ILE A 688 19.20 2.87 7.39
N HIS A 689 19.19 1.55 7.20
CA HIS A 689 20.19 0.86 6.40
C HIS A 689 19.89 1.01 4.90
N GLN A 690 20.91 1.33 4.10
CA GLN A 690 20.74 1.51 2.64
C GLN A 690 20.18 0.26 1.95
N THR A 691 20.50 -0.92 2.46
CA THR A 691 19.99 -2.22 1.98
C THR A 691 18.47 -2.35 2.14
N ASN A 692 17.85 -1.60 3.06
CA ASN A 692 16.41 -1.66 3.32
C ASN A 692 15.59 -0.75 2.41
N VAL A 693 16.23 0.15 1.65
CA VAL A 693 15.53 1.16 0.84
C VAL A 693 15.27 0.62 -0.58
N ASP A 694 14.01 0.28 -0.87
CA ASP A 694 13.56 0.01 -2.23
C ASP A 694 13.09 1.29 -2.92
N VAL A 695 13.96 1.83 -3.76
CA VAL A 695 13.71 3.08 -4.49
C VAL A 695 12.51 2.95 -5.44
N ASN A 696 12.25 1.76 -6.01
CA ASN A 696 11.12 1.54 -6.93
C ASN A 696 9.74 1.60 -6.24
N ARG A 697 9.71 1.41 -4.91
CA ARG A 697 8.51 1.60 -4.10
C ARG A 697 8.24 3.08 -3.80
N LEU A 698 9.23 3.94 -3.96
CA LEU A 698 9.13 5.38 -3.66
C LEU A 698 8.92 6.22 -4.93
N ILE A 699 9.64 5.93 -6.02
CA ILE A 699 9.62 6.74 -7.24
C ILE A 699 8.18 6.89 -7.77
N GLY A 700 7.76 8.15 -7.97
CA GLY A 700 6.44 8.51 -8.49
C GLY A 700 5.27 8.22 -7.56
N LYS A 701 5.51 7.66 -6.36
CA LYS A 701 4.47 7.21 -5.42
C LYS A 701 4.53 8.01 -4.12
N TYR A 702 5.70 8.11 -3.51
CA TYR A 702 5.90 8.83 -2.26
C TYR A 702 5.86 10.34 -2.51
N ILE A 703 5.05 11.08 -1.75
CA ILE A 703 4.99 12.54 -1.81
C ILE A 703 5.46 13.11 -0.47
N PRO A 704 6.69 13.66 -0.38
CA PRO A 704 7.24 14.24 0.85
C PRO A 704 6.61 15.59 1.18
N ASN A 705 6.51 15.93 2.47
CA ASN A 705 6.02 17.24 2.91
C ASN A 705 6.94 18.41 2.48
N LEU A 706 8.24 18.16 2.31
CA LEU A 706 9.23 19.21 2.06
C LEU A 706 9.08 19.91 0.71
N VAL A 707 8.78 19.15 -0.35
CA VAL A 707 8.70 19.67 -1.73
C VAL A 707 7.34 19.42 -2.39
N ALA A 708 6.47 18.57 -1.81
CA ALA A 708 5.12 18.26 -2.30
C ALA A 708 5.06 17.79 -3.78
N GLU A 709 6.16 17.22 -4.29
CA GLU A 709 6.24 16.59 -5.61
C GLU A 709 6.55 15.10 -5.49
N PRO A 710 5.98 14.23 -6.35
CA PRO A 710 6.27 12.80 -6.33
C PRO A 710 7.77 12.53 -6.35
N PHE A 711 8.22 11.72 -5.40
CA PHE A 711 9.63 11.40 -5.18
C PHE A 711 10.29 10.90 -6.46
N ASN A 712 11.48 11.41 -6.76
CA ASN A 712 12.26 10.98 -7.89
C ASN A 712 13.77 11.07 -7.59
N VAL A 713 14.58 10.36 -8.38
CA VAL A 713 16.03 10.33 -8.29
C VAL A 713 16.70 11.06 -9.47
N THR A 714 16.01 12.08 -10.01
CA THR A 714 16.52 12.92 -11.11
C THR A 714 17.27 14.14 -10.59
N LYS A 715 18.13 14.72 -11.43
CA LYS A 715 18.89 15.93 -11.09
C LYS A 715 17.97 17.08 -10.69
N ASP A 716 16.93 17.33 -11.48
CA ASP A 716 15.94 18.38 -11.25
C ASP A 716 15.27 18.25 -9.86
N TYR A 717 15.01 17.02 -9.42
CA TYR A 717 14.44 16.76 -8.10
C TYR A 717 15.43 17.08 -6.96
N PHE A 718 16.71 16.74 -7.14
CA PHE A 718 17.76 17.12 -6.19
C PHE A 718 17.99 18.63 -6.15
N GLU A 719 17.91 19.32 -7.29
CA GLU A 719 17.99 20.79 -7.37
C GLU A 719 16.81 21.45 -6.64
N LEU A 720 15.60 20.91 -6.79
CA LEU A 720 14.40 21.34 -6.05
C LEU A 720 14.59 21.20 -4.54
N ILE A 721 15.08 20.05 -4.06
CA ILE A 721 15.38 19.84 -2.63
C ILE A 721 16.46 20.80 -2.15
N HIS A 722 17.51 21.04 -2.95
CA HIS A 722 18.58 21.95 -2.57
C HIS A 722 18.08 23.39 -2.42
N LYS A 723 17.20 23.85 -3.31
CA LYS A 723 16.59 25.18 -3.27
C LYS A 723 15.86 25.46 -1.96
N VAL A 724 15.17 24.46 -1.41
CA VAL A 724 14.39 24.61 -0.15
C VAL A 724 15.19 24.30 1.11
N SER A 725 16.18 23.41 1.05
CA SER A 725 16.91 22.92 2.23
C SER A 725 18.31 23.50 2.41
N SER A 726 18.91 24.03 1.34
CA SER A 726 20.34 24.41 1.28
C SER A 726 21.30 23.32 1.77
N SER A 727 20.92 22.04 1.66
CA SER A 727 21.70 20.93 2.23
C SER A 727 23.08 20.79 1.56
N PRO A 728 24.20 20.82 2.33
CA PRO A 728 25.54 20.63 1.78
C PRO A 728 25.78 19.25 1.17
N LYS A 729 25.09 18.21 1.67
CA LYS A 729 25.19 16.85 1.12
C LYS A 729 24.55 16.76 -0.27
N ILE A 730 23.39 17.38 -0.45
CA ILE A 730 22.73 17.47 -1.76
C ILE A 730 23.58 18.30 -2.72
N ALA A 731 24.13 19.43 -2.26
CA ALA A 731 25.04 20.25 -3.06
C ALA A 731 26.28 19.46 -3.54
N LYS A 732 26.83 18.58 -2.70
CA LYS A 732 27.94 17.70 -3.08
C LYS A 732 27.52 16.71 -4.19
N VAL A 733 26.37 16.07 -4.04
CA VAL A 733 25.84 15.14 -5.05
C VAL A 733 25.57 15.86 -6.37
N LEU A 734 24.98 17.05 -6.36
CA LEU A 734 24.72 17.84 -7.57
C LEU A 734 26.00 18.25 -8.31
N LYS A 735 27.10 18.50 -7.58
CA LYS A 735 28.41 18.83 -8.18
C LYS A 735 29.06 17.64 -8.89
N SER A 736 28.82 16.43 -8.40
CA SER A 736 29.34 15.17 -8.93
C SER A 736 28.20 14.32 -9.52
N TRP A 737 27.21 14.94 -10.17
CA TRP A 737 26.00 14.24 -10.64
C TRP A 737 26.29 13.19 -11.72
N ASP A 738 27.33 13.44 -12.53
CA ASP A 738 27.72 12.56 -13.63
C ASP A 738 28.68 11.42 -13.19
N GLU A 739 29.04 11.36 -11.90
CA GLU A 739 29.75 10.25 -11.25
C GLU A 739 28.75 9.22 -10.69
#